data_AF-A0A3D8HKT6-F1
#
_entry.id   AF-A0A3D8HKT6-F1
#
_cell.length_a   1.000
_cell.length_b   1.000
_cell.length_c   1.000
_cell.angle_alpha   90.00
_cell.angle_beta   90.00
_cell.angle_gamma   90.00
#
_symmetry.space_group_name_H-M   'P 1'
#
loop_
_entity.id
_entity.type
_entity.pdbx_description
1 polymer ?
#
loop_
_entity_poly.entity_id
_entity_poly.type
_entity_poly.pdbx_seq_one_letter_code
_entity_poly.pdbx_strand_id
1 'polypeptide(L)'
;DFESYEPQSANAQLFSTQPKISEDSKTITTQTLKKDREIISKLDKATGEITQEVKFLPAPPTPAQSAEQIKLKITPQNVESEEVTRQSALKNILKSAKNYYFSPREEVKSPKLRLENNLNALKLLKEIHENPRALSEQDKEILNSYSGFGGLTNAFKEGSKELERLQALLNADEIKELKKTILDAYYTPTEIIDTIYKGLKDFLPQDAKVLEPSMGSGRFLGLGNKNYEYAGIEIDPLTFKIAQLLYPQSNIANANYLKMNLINDQFDLVIGNPPYGSLKVDYNQNYGLNIHNAFMLKNIDLAKENGIIAQVITTSFLDSFDSRTRRKVLEKARIIGTMRLSSDTFSGTNIATDIVILQKRPRSEWLDMTNPKQELSEIEARFLGVNQPIGDGFYENNLIKDAPRLSFSLPFMKATGEYTITRGEGGRERLGYEAISKERVNELLSEFSTRLKKYLKDFKTPKQSNDIQNLEELAQRQYTFGAYKVGEISFENGEVKKSFIADDGALETKSISLDELVFKDKVDEYKALASSSNLKPSDKAKLTKFNTQLKIAQTALPKITELKEVATKLNIMELEPNANQQELGILRAKLNNVYDSLMRELKPMMKTPSLNDKRLLNIFEGDVSYSSLSGLEKGVFDEEGELIGITKSDIFSKRVNNPTFTPLHADSPAQALEYSINYKGGVDYGYMAKLLNRDSHEVRQELLRENKVFLFDGQDVLEDTLLSGNIREKKAILQKALEYEYKGGTQEALYQKSLDKILENMPKDLQYSEIKYSMGSSFLPDEVFEGFFQRVYRDENGRFFSTAYTNNYAPYSSEYRVSDADVFNQATGYATRRFKDKHYSVSFDLAVKQLQKDFSEHIAQN
;
A
#
# COMPACT_ATOMS: atom_id res chain seq x y z
N ASP A 1 -0.25 27.20 40.75
CA ASP A 1 -0.97 27.80 41.89
C ASP A 1 -2.04 28.74 41.37
N PHE A 2 -3.22 28.19 41.11
CA PHE A 2 -4.43 28.18 41.97
C PHE A 2 -5.39 29.27 41.43
N GLU A 3 -6.38 28.88 40.60
CA GLU A 3 -7.80 28.67 41.00
C GLU A 3 -8.55 30.01 41.15
N SER A 4 -9.81 30.24 40.76
CA SER A 4 -10.90 29.43 40.20
C SER A 4 -12.14 30.37 40.07
N TYR A 5 -13.11 29.96 39.23
CA TYR A 5 -14.57 30.25 39.29
C TYR A 5 -15.24 31.56 38.79
N GLU A 6 -16.01 31.32 37.70
CA GLU A 6 -17.44 31.60 37.44
C GLU A 6 -17.99 33.00 37.03
N PRO A 7 -18.87 33.04 35.99
CA PRO A 7 -19.60 34.22 35.56
C PRO A 7 -21.08 34.21 36.02
N GLN A 8 -21.68 35.39 36.22
CA GLN A 8 -23.14 35.53 36.32
C GLN A 8 -23.70 36.69 35.48
N SER A 9 -24.68 36.29 34.65
CA SER A 9 -25.94 36.95 34.30
C SER A 9 -25.93 38.35 33.67
N ALA A 10 -26.53 38.46 32.48
CA ALA A 10 -27.98 38.71 32.37
C ALA A 10 -28.44 38.82 30.89
N ASN A 11 -29.50 38.09 30.56
CA ASN A 11 -30.71 38.47 29.81
C ASN A 11 -30.62 39.53 28.69
N ALA A 12 -31.36 39.49 27.58
CA ALA A 12 -32.33 38.56 27.00
C ALA A 12 -32.77 39.21 25.66
N GLN A 13 -33.53 38.42 24.87
CA GLN A 13 -34.41 38.82 23.76
C GLN A 13 -33.73 38.99 22.38
N LEU A 14 -33.86 38.00 21.50
CA LEU A 14 -35.02 37.74 20.60
C LEU A 14 -35.30 38.94 19.67
N PHE A 15 -34.97 38.82 18.38
CA PHE A 15 -35.91 38.31 17.38
C PHE A 15 -35.25 38.28 15.99
N SER A 16 -35.60 37.21 15.28
CA SER A 16 -35.51 37.01 13.83
C SER A 16 -35.91 38.22 13.01
N THR A 17 -35.25 38.43 11.86
CA THR A 17 -35.85 38.16 10.53
C THR A 17 -34.84 38.54 9.44
N GLN A 18 -34.45 37.57 8.61
CA GLN A 18 -34.11 37.78 7.19
C GLN A 18 -35.33 38.40 6.47
N PRO A 19 -35.25 39.06 5.28
CA PRO A 19 -34.46 38.59 4.14
C PRO A 19 -34.06 39.58 3.01
N LYS A 20 -33.40 39.00 1.98
CA LYS A 20 -33.56 39.22 0.52
C LYS A 20 -32.89 40.41 -0.21
N ILE A 21 -31.88 40.03 -1.01
CA ILE A 21 -31.75 40.11 -2.49
C ILE A 21 -32.17 41.42 -3.19
N SER A 22 -31.25 42.05 -3.92
CA SER A 22 -31.46 42.39 -5.35
C SER A 22 -30.16 42.74 -6.07
N GLU A 23 -30.12 42.31 -7.33
CA GLU A 23 -29.07 42.42 -8.33
C GLU A 23 -29.05 43.79 -9.03
N ASP A 24 -27.96 44.00 -9.76
CA ASP A 24 -27.80 44.83 -10.97
C ASP A 24 -27.78 46.37 -10.87
N SER A 25 -26.60 46.96 -11.09
CA SER A 25 -26.17 47.31 -12.46
C SER A 25 -25.01 48.33 -12.47
N LYS A 26 -24.24 48.25 -13.56
CA LYS A 26 -23.08 49.04 -13.99
C LYS A 26 -23.27 50.56 -13.86
N THR A 27 -22.22 51.31 -13.46
CA THR A 27 -21.42 52.23 -14.32
C THR A 27 -20.54 53.19 -13.50
N ILE A 28 -19.23 52.98 -13.60
CA ILE A 28 -18.05 53.87 -13.50
C ILE A 28 -18.25 55.33 -13.04
N THR A 29 -17.56 55.74 -11.97
CA THR A 29 -16.84 57.05 -11.90
C THR A 29 -15.77 57.10 -10.80
N THR A 30 -14.52 57.18 -11.25
CA THR A 30 -13.42 58.01 -10.73
C THR A 30 -13.48 58.49 -9.27
N GLN A 31 -13.28 57.60 -8.29
CA GLN A 31 -13.07 58.04 -6.90
C GLN A 31 -12.17 57.17 -6.01
N THR A 32 -11.26 56.39 -6.62
CA THR A 32 -10.23 55.65 -5.84
C THR A 32 -8.80 55.96 -6.28
N LEU A 33 -8.60 56.96 -7.14
CA LEU A 33 -7.29 57.50 -7.55
C LEU A 33 -6.77 58.64 -6.64
N LYS A 34 -7.20 58.69 -5.37
CA LYS A 34 -6.75 59.71 -4.41
C LYS A 34 -6.10 59.17 -3.13
N LYS A 35 -5.96 57.84 -2.96
CA LYS A 35 -5.23 57.27 -1.81
C LYS A 35 -3.90 56.58 -2.15
N ASP A 36 -3.63 56.34 -3.43
CA ASP A 36 -2.36 55.73 -3.87
C ASP A 36 -1.28 56.76 -4.32
N ARG A 37 -1.56 58.06 -4.19
CA ARG A 37 -0.58 59.14 -4.46
C ARG A 37 0.06 59.76 -3.22
N GLU A 38 -0.37 59.40 -2.02
CA GLU A 38 0.22 59.90 -0.77
C GLU A 38 1.26 58.94 -0.15
N ILE A 39 1.30 57.67 -0.56
CA ILE A 39 2.29 56.69 -0.06
C ILE A 39 3.57 56.69 -0.93
N ILE A 40 3.46 57.05 -2.21
CA ILE A 40 4.61 57.17 -3.13
C ILE A 40 5.39 58.50 -2.90
N SER A 41 4.82 59.44 -2.15
CA SER A 41 5.46 60.73 -1.79
C SER A 41 6.39 60.65 -0.55
N LYS A 42 6.55 59.48 0.09
CA LYS A 42 7.38 59.32 1.31
C LYS A 42 8.63 58.47 1.15
N LEU A 43 8.96 58.00 -0.06
CA LEU A 43 10.18 57.22 -0.31
C LEU A 43 11.22 57.91 -1.21
N ASP A 44 10.98 59.16 -1.63
CA ASP A 44 11.84 59.89 -2.58
C ASP A 44 12.52 61.13 -1.97
N LYS A 45 12.92 61.04 -0.70
CA LYS A 45 13.62 62.13 0.03
C LYS A 45 14.81 61.68 0.88
N ALA A 46 15.57 60.71 0.37
CA ALA A 46 16.99 60.47 0.65
C ALA A 46 17.45 59.46 -0.42
N THR A 47 18.13 59.80 -1.51
CA THR A 47 19.39 60.52 -1.61
C THR A 47 19.72 60.84 -3.08
N GLY A 48 20.01 62.09 -3.40
CA GLY A 48 20.87 62.54 -4.51
C GLY A 48 21.84 63.58 -3.90
N GLU A 49 23.06 63.85 -4.36
CA GLU A 49 23.86 63.50 -5.55
C GLU A 49 25.33 63.56 -5.08
N ILE A 50 26.33 63.02 -5.79
CA ILE A 50 27.21 63.79 -6.70
C ILE A 50 28.12 62.80 -7.47
N THR A 51 28.27 63.07 -8.77
CA THR A 51 29.15 62.43 -9.76
C THR A 51 30.38 63.29 -10.11
N GLN A 52 31.51 62.63 -10.47
CA GLN A 52 32.65 63.00 -11.37
C GLN A 52 33.99 62.48 -10.76
N GLU A 53 35.06 62.05 -11.45
CA GLU A 53 35.41 61.65 -12.83
C GLU A 53 36.77 60.87 -12.81
N VAL A 54 36.92 59.95 -13.76
CA VAL A 54 38.01 59.08 -14.29
C VAL A 54 39.52 59.36 -13.98
N LYS A 55 40.33 58.29 -13.72
CA LYS A 55 41.70 58.05 -14.30
C LYS A 55 42.31 56.65 -14.03
N PHE A 56 43.11 56.17 -15.00
CA PHE A 56 43.70 54.82 -15.20
C PHE A 56 44.93 54.45 -14.31
N LEU A 57 45.03 53.13 -13.98
CA LEU A 57 46.16 52.18 -13.80
C LEU A 57 47.50 52.63 -13.13
N PRO A 58 48.12 51.78 -12.27
CA PRO A 58 48.93 50.65 -12.76
C PRO A 58 48.91 49.35 -11.91
N ALA A 59 49.36 48.26 -12.54
CA ALA A 59 49.62 46.95 -11.91
C ALA A 59 50.84 46.99 -10.96
N PRO A 60 50.92 46.15 -9.93
CA PRO A 60 52.15 45.93 -9.19
C PRO A 60 52.88 44.63 -9.61
N PRO A 61 54.18 44.50 -9.28
CA PRO A 61 55.17 43.87 -10.14
C PRO A 61 55.64 42.48 -9.65
N THR A 62 56.30 41.72 -10.53
CA THR A 62 57.39 40.79 -10.19
C THR A 62 58.72 41.53 -10.44
N PRO A 63 59.85 41.33 -9.69
CA PRO A 63 60.54 40.02 -9.58
C PRO A 63 61.43 39.73 -8.31
N ALA A 64 61.62 38.42 -8.06
CA ALA A 64 62.84 37.64 -7.69
C ALA A 64 63.82 37.97 -6.51
N GLN A 65 64.32 36.86 -5.91
CA GLN A 65 65.48 36.60 -4.99
C GLN A 65 65.22 36.84 -3.48
N SER A 66 65.54 35.97 -2.50
CA SER A 66 66.28 34.70 -2.40
C SER A 66 66.14 34.09 -0.97
N ALA A 67 66.34 32.76 -0.85
CA ALA A 67 66.63 31.90 0.34
C ALA A 67 65.55 30.80 0.57
N GLU A 68 65.59 29.67 -0.13
CA GLU A 68 66.34 28.41 0.12
C GLU A 68 65.63 27.37 1.03
N GLN A 69 65.34 26.22 0.38
CA GLN A 69 65.17 24.84 0.90
C GLN A 69 63.91 24.58 1.76
N ILE A 70 62.97 23.71 1.38
CA ILE A 70 63.12 22.25 1.17
C ILE A 70 62.22 21.76 0.01
N LYS A 71 62.79 20.96 -0.91
CA LYS A 71 62.08 20.29 -2.01
C LYS A 71 61.38 19.02 -1.50
N LEU A 72 60.06 18.96 -1.68
CA LEU A 72 59.35 17.70 -1.94
C LEU A 72 58.71 17.83 -3.33
N LYS A 73 59.33 17.20 -4.33
CA LYS A 73 58.73 17.00 -5.65
C LYS A 73 57.56 16.03 -5.48
N ILE A 74 56.34 16.54 -5.53
CA ILE A 74 55.19 15.74 -5.99
C ILE A 74 54.73 16.39 -7.28
N THR A 75 55.09 15.74 -8.38
CA THR A 75 54.50 16.00 -9.70
C THR A 75 53.01 15.65 -9.59
N PRO A 76 52.05 16.54 -9.88
CA PRO A 76 50.68 16.11 -10.10
C PRO A 76 50.68 15.35 -11.43
N GLN A 77 50.65 14.02 -11.38
CA GLN A 77 50.22 13.27 -12.55
C GLN A 77 48.73 13.55 -12.72
N ASN A 78 48.38 14.16 -13.86
CA ASN A 78 47.05 14.03 -14.45
C ASN A 78 46.77 12.53 -14.59
N VAL A 79 45.86 12.02 -13.76
CA VAL A 79 45.18 10.75 -14.00
C VAL A 79 43.71 11.01 -13.75
N GLU A 80 42.99 11.50 -14.76
CA GLU A 80 41.59 11.10 -14.90
C GLU A 80 41.64 9.57 -14.95
N SER A 81 40.98 8.90 -14.00
CA SER A 81 40.95 7.43 -13.99
C SER A 81 40.38 6.95 -15.33
N GLU A 82 40.94 5.88 -15.90
CA GLU A 82 40.50 5.36 -17.20
C GLU A 82 38.98 5.12 -17.27
N GLU A 83 38.36 4.84 -16.13
CA GLU A 83 36.91 4.68 -15.98
C GLU A 83 36.12 5.98 -16.21
N VAL A 84 36.61 7.13 -15.71
CA VAL A 84 36.01 8.45 -15.98
C VAL A 84 36.10 8.77 -17.47
N THR A 85 37.20 8.40 -18.12
CA THR A 85 37.39 8.55 -19.57
C THR A 85 36.40 7.67 -20.35
N ARG A 86 36.25 6.39 -19.98
CA ARG A 86 35.28 5.46 -20.60
C ARG A 86 33.84 5.96 -20.43
N GLN A 87 33.46 6.40 -19.24
CA GLN A 87 32.12 6.93 -18.97
C GLN A 87 31.82 8.20 -19.78
N SER A 88 32.81 9.10 -19.89
CA SER A 88 32.70 10.33 -20.68
C SER A 88 32.56 10.04 -22.17
N ALA A 89 33.33 9.08 -22.70
CA ALA A 89 33.23 8.64 -24.08
C ALA A 89 31.85 8.04 -24.39
N LEU A 90 31.36 7.14 -23.52
CA LEU A 90 30.04 6.54 -23.67
C LEU A 90 28.93 7.60 -23.65
N LYS A 91 29.00 8.56 -22.71
CA LYS A 91 28.03 9.68 -22.63
C LYS A 91 27.98 10.49 -23.92
N ASN A 92 29.13 10.75 -24.56
CA ASN A 92 29.18 11.47 -25.82
C ASN A 92 28.59 10.67 -26.99
N ILE A 93 28.81 9.35 -27.04
CA ILE A 93 28.19 8.47 -28.03
C ILE A 93 26.66 8.50 -27.87
N LEU A 94 26.16 8.35 -26.64
CA LEU A 94 24.72 8.30 -26.35
C LEU A 94 24.01 9.61 -26.69
N LYS A 95 24.64 10.78 -26.53
CA LYS A 95 24.06 12.09 -26.93
C LYS A 95 23.65 12.15 -28.40
N SER A 96 24.33 11.39 -29.28
CA SER A 96 24.06 11.37 -30.72
C SER A 96 23.22 10.17 -31.17
N ALA A 97 23.02 9.20 -30.29
CA ALA A 97 22.30 7.96 -30.58
C ALA A 97 20.79 8.16 -30.54
N LYS A 98 20.06 7.30 -31.25
CA LYS A 98 18.59 7.30 -31.29
C LYS A 98 18.03 6.16 -30.45
N ASN A 99 16.84 6.38 -29.89
CA ASN A 99 16.06 5.32 -29.26
C ASN A 99 15.83 4.15 -30.23
N TYR A 100 15.91 2.93 -29.72
CA TYR A 100 15.64 1.71 -30.46
C TYR A 100 14.14 1.38 -30.44
N TYR A 101 13.55 1.24 -31.62
CA TYR A 101 12.15 0.84 -31.80
C TYR A 101 12.08 -0.46 -32.59
N PHE A 102 11.20 -1.37 -32.20
CA PHE A 102 11.10 -2.70 -32.80
C PHE A 102 9.65 -3.13 -32.97
N SER A 103 9.41 -4.19 -33.76
CA SER A 103 8.07 -4.76 -33.95
C SER A 103 7.78 -5.90 -32.97
N PRO A 104 6.50 -6.19 -32.67
CA PRO A 104 6.14 -7.34 -31.85
C PRO A 104 6.75 -8.64 -32.38
N ARG A 105 7.18 -9.52 -31.46
CA ARG A 105 7.86 -10.78 -31.75
C ARG A 105 7.46 -11.84 -30.72
N GLU A 106 7.49 -13.09 -31.15
CA GLU A 106 7.11 -14.21 -30.29
C GLU A 106 8.04 -14.35 -29.08
N GLU A 107 7.47 -14.61 -27.90
CA GLU A 107 8.23 -14.76 -26.67
C GLU A 107 9.06 -16.05 -26.62
N VAL A 108 10.31 -15.90 -26.20
CA VAL A 108 11.21 -17.03 -25.95
C VAL A 108 10.83 -17.69 -24.63
N LYS A 109 10.10 -18.81 -24.69
CA LYS A 109 9.67 -19.55 -23.49
C LYS A 109 10.75 -20.46 -22.89
N SER A 110 11.71 -20.93 -23.69
CA SER A 110 12.73 -21.89 -23.26
C SER A 110 13.69 -21.28 -22.22
N PRO A 111 13.77 -21.83 -20.99
CA PRO A 111 14.69 -21.31 -19.96
C PRO A 111 16.15 -21.28 -20.42
N LYS A 112 16.57 -22.30 -21.18
CA LYS A 112 17.93 -22.39 -21.73
C LYS A 112 18.21 -21.25 -22.71
N LEU A 113 17.32 -20.98 -23.65
CA LEU A 113 17.53 -19.92 -24.64
C LEU A 113 17.45 -18.53 -24.00
N ARG A 114 16.56 -18.32 -23.01
CA ARG A 114 16.53 -17.09 -22.21
C ARG A 114 17.86 -16.84 -21.51
N LEU A 115 18.43 -17.86 -20.87
CA LEU A 115 19.74 -17.75 -20.21
C LEU A 115 20.84 -17.38 -21.21
N GLU A 116 20.89 -18.02 -22.38
CA GLU A 116 21.87 -17.68 -23.42
C GLU A 116 21.71 -16.23 -23.91
N ASN A 117 20.48 -15.77 -24.16
CA ASN A 117 20.23 -14.39 -24.57
C ASN A 117 20.68 -13.39 -23.50
N ASN A 118 20.40 -13.68 -22.22
CA ASN A 118 20.83 -12.83 -21.12
C ASN A 118 22.36 -12.79 -20.99
N LEU A 119 23.04 -13.93 -21.11
CA LEU A 119 24.50 -14.00 -21.06
C LEU A 119 25.15 -13.25 -22.23
N ASN A 120 24.58 -13.35 -23.43
CA ASN A 120 25.06 -12.61 -24.59
C ASN A 120 24.87 -11.09 -24.41
N ALA A 121 23.73 -10.65 -23.88
CA ALA A 121 23.48 -9.24 -23.58
C ALA A 121 24.42 -8.71 -22.49
N LEU A 122 24.67 -9.46 -21.41
CA LEU A 122 25.61 -9.06 -20.35
C LEU A 122 27.06 -9.00 -20.86
N LYS A 123 27.46 -9.96 -21.71
CA LYS A 123 28.78 -9.95 -22.35
C LYS A 123 28.96 -8.72 -23.23
N LEU A 124 27.96 -8.40 -24.06
CA LEU A 124 27.98 -7.21 -24.90
C LEU A 124 27.95 -5.92 -24.06
N LEU A 125 27.17 -5.88 -22.98
CA LEU A 125 27.16 -4.74 -22.06
C LEU A 125 28.55 -4.46 -21.48
N LYS A 126 29.26 -5.52 -21.06
CA LYS A 126 30.63 -5.43 -20.57
C LYS A 126 31.60 -4.95 -21.66
N GLU A 127 31.50 -5.49 -22.88
CA GLU A 127 32.30 -5.07 -24.03
C GLU A 127 32.13 -3.57 -24.32
N ILE A 128 30.88 -3.07 -24.38
CA ILE A 128 30.58 -1.66 -24.67
C ILE A 128 31.05 -0.75 -23.53
N HIS A 129 30.99 -1.21 -22.29
CA HIS A 129 31.49 -0.46 -21.15
C HIS A 129 33.02 -0.33 -21.15
N GLU A 130 33.73 -1.43 -21.45
CA GLU A 130 35.19 -1.46 -21.54
C GLU A 130 35.71 -0.69 -22.77
N ASN A 131 34.98 -0.78 -23.89
CA ASN A 131 35.32 -0.18 -25.18
C ASN A 131 34.13 0.61 -25.76
N PRO A 132 33.89 1.85 -25.29
CA PRO A 132 32.75 2.66 -25.74
C PRO A 132 32.73 2.85 -27.26
N ARG A 133 31.66 2.35 -27.90
CA ARG A 133 31.41 2.49 -29.35
C ARG A 133 29.92 2.64 -29.64
N ALA A 134 29.58 3.12 -30.84
CA ALA A 134 28.20 3.14 -31.31
C ALA A 134 27.66 1.71 -31.47
N LEU A 135 26.38 1.53 -31.18
CA LEU A 135 25.68 0.25 -31.31
C LEU A 135 25.21 0.03 -32.76
N SER A 136 25.56 -1.13 -33.31
CA SER A 136 24.96 -1.66 -34.54
C SER A 136 23.52 -2.12 -34.28
N GLU A 137 22.75 -2.37 -35.34
CA GLU A 137 21.41 -2.96 -35.20
C GLU A 137 21.46 -4.35 -34.54
N GLN A 138 22.50 -5.14 -34.84
CA GLN A 138 22.70 -6.45 -34.21
C GLN A 138 22.99 -6.32 -32.71
N ASP A 139 23.77 -5.32 -32.29
CA ASP A 139 24.00 -5.05 -30.87
C ASP A 139 22.68 -4.73 -30.14
N LYS A 140 21.84 -3.89 -30.77
CA LYS A 140 20.53 -3.53 -30.22
C LYS A 140 19.60 -4.74 -30.12
N GLU A 141 19.61 -5.65 -31.10
CA GLU A 141 18.84 -6.89 -31.05
C GLU A 141 19.29 -7.83 -29.92
N ILE A 142 20.61 -7.95 -29.71
CA ILE A 142 21.18 -8.75 -28.60
C ILE A 142 20.74 -8.17 -27.26
N LEU A 143 20.92 -6.86 -27.06
CA LEU A 143 20.52 -6.18 -25.83
C LEU A 143 19.00 -6.25 -25.59
N ASN A 144 18.20 -6.03 -26.64
CA ASN A 144 16.73 -6.12 -26.57
C ASN A 144 16.25 -7.54 -26.26
N SER A 145 17.07 -8.58 -26.50
CA SER A 145 16.71 -9.97 -26.19
C SER A 145 16.94 -10.35 -24.72
N TYR A 146 17.50 -9.44 -23.92
CA TYR A 146 17.57 -9.58 -22.47
C TYR A 146 16.16 -9.60 -21.86
N SER A 147 15.89 -10.63 -21.07
CA SER A 147 14.56 -10.89 -20.46
C SER A 147 14.64 -11.18 -18.96
N GLY A 148 15.72 -10.72 -18.30
CA GLY A 148 15.94 -10.89 -16.87
C GLY A 148 16.03 -12.35 -16.42
N PHE A 149 16.24 -12.53 -15.12
CA PHE A 149 16.47 -13.86 -14.53
C PHE A 149 15.24 -14.45 -13.82
N GLY A 150 14.06 -13.84 -14.01
CA GLY A 150 12.78 -14.34 -13.50
C GLY A 150 12.54 -15.81 -13.87
N GLY A 151 12.39 -16.67 -12.86
CA GLY A 151 12.20 -18.12 -13.02
C GLY A 151 13.43 -18.93 -13.46
N LEU A 152 14.62 -18.33 -13.60
CA LEU A 152 15.87 -19.02 -13.97
C LEU A 152 16.65 -19.51 -12.73
N THR A 153 15.98 -20.17 -11.78
CA THR A 153 16.59 -20.63 -10.51
C THR A 153 17.84 -21.49 -10.71
N ASN A 154 17.84 -22.35 -11.73
CA ASN A 154 18.96 -23.23 -12.06
C ASN A 154 20.24 -22.47 -12.43
N ALA A 155 20.14 -21.23 -12.94
CA ALA A 155 21.30 -20.43 -13.30
C ALA A 155 22.16 -20.02 -12.09
N PHE A 156 21.60 -20.11 -10.88
CA PHE A 156 22.25 -19.68 -9.64
C PHE A 156 22.55 -20.83 -8.68
N LYS A 157 22.38 -22.08 -9.12
CA LYS A 157 22.69 -23.26 -8.33
C LYS A 157 24.21 -23.35 -8.09
N GLU A 158 24.63 -23.56 -6.85
CA GLU A 158 26.05 -23.70 -6.51
C GLU A 158 26.69 -24.87 -7.28
N GLY A 159 27.89 -24.65 -7.80
CA GLY A 159 28.64 -25.62 -8.62
C GLY A 159 28.08 -25.87 -10.02
N SER A 160 27.09 -25.08 -10.48
CA SER A 160 26.58 -25.17 -11.85
C SER A 160 27.47 -24.44 -12.86
N LYS A 161 27.55 -24.95 -14.10
CA LYS A 161 28.28 -24.30 -15.20
C LYS A 161 27.66 -22.94 -15.54
N GLU A 162 26.36 -22.80 -15.35
CA GLU A 162 25.61 -21.57 -15.56
C GLU A 162 26.07 -20.47 -14.59
N LEU A 163 26.25 -20.80 -13.31
CA LEU A 163 26.75 -19.86 -12.30
C LEU A 163 28.21 -19.47 -12.59
N GLU A 164 29.07 -20.42 -13.00
CA GLU A 164 30.45 -20.13 -13.40
C GLU A 164 30.51 -19.13 -14.56
N ARG A 165 29.62 -19.28 -15.56
CA ARG A 165 29.52 -18.34 -16.69
C ARG A 165 29.08 -16.95 -16.26
N LEU A 166 28.18 -16.84 -15.28
CA LEU A 166 27.78 -15.55 -14.69
C LEU A 166 28.94 -14.92 -13.90
N GLN A 167 29.65 -15.72 -13.11
CA GLN A 167 30.83 -15.29 -12.33
C GLN A 167 32.00 -14.81 -13.20
N ALA A 168 32.10 -15.28 -14.45
CA ALA A 168 33.07 -14.77 -15.40
C ALA A 168 32.73 -13.36 -15.94
N LEU A 169 31.45 -12.98 -15.90
CA LEU A 169 30.96 -11.70 -16.44
C LEU A 169 30.79 -10.64 -15.34
N LEU A 170 30.31 -11.06 -14.17
CA LEU A 170 29.82 -10.20 -13.11
C LEU A 170 30.59 -10.40 -11.79
N ASN A 171 30.64 -9.34 -10.98
CA ASN A 171 31.20 -9.44 -9.64
C ASN A 171 30.21 -10.06 -8.63
N ALA A 172 30.67 -10.33 -7.40
CA ALA A 172 29.88 -10.99 -6.37
C ALA A 172 28.62 -10.20 -5.97
N ASP A 173 28.70 -8.87 -5.92
CA ASP A 173 27.58 -8.00 -5.55
C ASP A 173 26.53 -7.95 -6.67
N GLU A 174 26.96 -7.86 -7.93
CA GLU A 174 26.08 -7.92 -9.10
C GLU A 174 25.33 -9.25 -9.18
N ILE A 175 26.01 -10.37 -8.87
CA ILE A 175 25.36 -11.69 -8.79
C ILE A 175 24.34 -11.72 -7.66
N LYS A 176 24.68 -11.14 -6.49
CA LYS A 176 23.77 -11.07 -5.34
C LYS A 176 22.52 -10.26 -5.68
N GLU A 177 22.64 -9.13 -6.36
CA GLU A 177 21.48 -8.33 -6.79
C GLU A 177 20.65 -9.06 -7.85
N LEU A 178 21.28 -9.66 -8.87
CA LEU A 178 20.55 -10.47 -9.87
C LEU A 178 19.80 -11.65 -9.23
N LYS A 179 20.36 -12.29 -8.19
CA LYS A 179 19.66 -13.36 -7.45
C LYS A 179 18.35 -12.88 -6.83
N LYS A 180 18.26 -11.62 -6.39
CA LYS A 180 17.01 -11.06 -5.84
C LYS A 180 15.91 -10.96 -6.90
N THR A 181 16.30 -10.75 -8.17
CA THR A 181 15.37 -10.58 -9.31
C THR A 181 14.71 -11.87 -9.81
N ILE A 182 15.09 -13.04 -9.26
CA ILE A 182 14.59 -14.36 -9.70
C ILE A 182 13.07 -14.48 -9.52
N LEU A 183 12.51 -13.81 -8.52
CA LEU A 183 11.10 -13.94 -8.15
C LEU A 183 10.18 -12.90 -8.81
N ASP A 184 10.72 -11.80 -9.34
CA ASP A 184 9.93 -10.64 -9.75
C ASP A 184 10.31 -10.02 -11.11
N ALA A 185 11.46 -10.36 -11.72
CA ALA A 185 11.86 -9.84 -13.03
C ALA A 185 11.25 -10.61 -14.21
N TYR A 186 9.93 -10.50 -14.38
CA TYR A 186 9.20 -11.03 -15.52
C TYR A 186 8.88 -9.94 -16.53
N TYR A 187 9.24 -10.19 -17.79
CA TYR A 187 9.05 -9.24 -18.88
C TYR A 187 7.70 -9.42 -19.56
N THR A 188 7.01 -8.32 -19.82
CA THR A 188 5.71 -8.32 -20.49
C THR A 188 5.84 -8.76 -21.95
N PRO A 189 5.01 -9.72 -22.41
CA PRO A 189 5.03 -10.16 -23.79
C PRO A 189 4.75 -9.02 -24.78
N THR A 190 5.43 -9.01 -25.93
CA THR A 190 5.29 -7.89 -26.90
C THR A 190 3.86 -7.75 -27.44
N GLU A 191 3.14 -8.86 -27.58
CA GLU A 191 1.77 -8.90 -28.09
C GLU A 191 0.80 -8.19 -27.14
N ILE A 192 1.05 -8.29 -25.83
CA ILE A 192 0.26 -7.60 -24.79
C ILE A 192 0.52 -6.09 -24.86
N ILE A 193 1.78 -5.68 -24.95
CA ILE A 193 2.18 -4.27 -25.05
C ILE A 193 1.57 -3.63 -26.31
N ASP A 194 1.71 -4.30 -27.46
CA ASP A 194 1.17 -3.85 -28.74
C ASP A 194 -0.36 -3.74 -28.73
N THR A 195 -1.04 -4.68 -28.07
CA THR A 195 -2.50 -4.63 -27.88
C THR A 195 -2.94 -3.38 -27.13
N ILE A 196 -2.25 -3.03 -26.03
CA ILE A 196 -2.54 -1.83 -25.24
C ILE A 196 -2.32 -0.58 -26.10
N TYR A 197 -1.17 -0.44 -26.77
CA TYR A 197 -0.89 0.72 -27.60
C TYR A 197 -1.85 0.87 -28.78
N LYS A 198 -2.22 -0.22 -29.46
CA LYS A 198 -3.21 -0.20 -30.55
C LYS A 198 -4.56 0.34 -30.08
N GLY A 199 -5.01 -0.05 -28.89
CA GLY A 199 -6.26 0.43 -28.33
C GLY A 199 -6.23 1.89 -27.88
N LEU A 200 -5.07 2.41 -27.47
CA LEU A 200 -4.91 3.80 -27.00
C LEU A 200 -4.48 4.80 -28.09
N LYS A 201 -4.02 4.33 -29.26
CA LYS A 201 -3.37 5.13 -30.29
C LYS A 201 -4.11 6.41 -30.73
N ASP A 202 -5.43 6.35 -30.88
CA ASP A 202 -6.24 7.48 -31.35
C ASP A 202 -6.71 8.39 -30.20
N PHE A 203 -6.55 7.92 -28.96
CA PHE A 203 -6.94 8.69 -27.78
C PHE A 203 -5.84 9.66 -27.35
N LEU A 204 -4.59 9.18 -27.33
CA LEU A 204 -3.43 9.92 -26.85
C LEU A 204 -2.99 11.03 -27.83
N PRO A 205 -2.39 12.13 -27.34
CA PRO A 205 -1.72 13.13 -28.17
C PRO A 205 -0.60 12.51 -29.03
N GLN A 206 -0.27 13.14 -30.16
CA GLN A 206 0.82 12.67 -31.04
C GLN A 206 2.20 12.70 -30.34
N ASP A 207 2.36 13.63 -29.41
CA ASP A 207 3.54 13.93 -28.59
C ASP A 207 3.31 13.60 -27.11
N ALA A 208 2.49 12.58 -26.83
CA ALA A 208 2.12 12.20 -25.47
C ALA A 208 3.34 12.02 -24.55
N LYS A 209 3.22 12.49 -23.30
CA LYS A 209 4.19 12.22 -22.23
C LYS A 209 3.85 10.90 -21.58
N VAL A 210 4.79 9.94 -21.64
CA VAL A 210 4.57 8.56 -21.20
C VAL A 210 5.57 8.19 -20.12
N LEU A 211 5.08 7.71 -18.97
CA LEU A 211 5.91 7.16 -17.90
C LEU A 211 5.79 5.64 -17.87
N GLU A 212 6.94 4.96 -17.85
CA GLU A 212 7.07 3.57 -17.42
C GLU A 212 7.80 3.56 -16.04
N PRO A 213 7.14 3.19 -14.93
CA PRO A 213 7.69 3.28 -13.57
C PRO A 213 8.58 2.10 -13.09
N SER A 214 8.67 1.02 -13.86
CA SER A 214 9.43 -0.23 -13.64
C SER A 214 9.88 -0.83 -14.98
N MET A 215 10.69 -0.08 -15.72
CA MET A 215 10.78 -0.19 -17.18
C MET A 215 11.49 -1.45 -17.70
N GLY A 216 12.22 -2.14 -16.84
CA GLY A 216 13.12 -3.20 -17.23
C GLY A 216 14.10 -2.72 -18.30
N SER A 217 14.37 -3.58 -19.29
CA SER A 217 15.13 -3.21 -20.48
C SER A 217 14.40 -2.26 -21.43
N GLY A 218 13.17 -1.81 -21.12
CA GLY A 218 12.44 -0.77 -21.86
C GLY A 218 11.48 -1.25 -22.95
N ARG A 219 10.93 -2.48 -22.88
CA ARG A 219 10.05 -3.03 -23.96
C ARG A 219 8.84 -2.15 -24.28
N PHE A 220 8.23 -1.51 -23.28
CA PHE A 220 7.13 -0.57 -23.48
C PHE A 220 7.54 0.68 -24.28
N LEU A 221 8.78 1.15 -24.13
CA LEU A 221 9.30 2.29 -24.88
C LEU A 221 9.56 1.91 -26.35
N GLY A 222 10.19 0.75 -26.59
CA GLY A 222 10.56 0.32 -27.93
C GLY A 222 9.40 -0.12 -28.83
N LEU A 223 8.26 -0.50 -28.26
CA LEU A 223 7.02 -0.82 -28.99
C LEU A 223 6.05 0.37 -29.09
N GLY A 224 6.30 1.43 -28.32
CA GLY A 224 5.46 2.62 -28.32
C GLY A 224 5.68 3.51 -29.54
N ASN A 225 4.92 4.60 -29.63
CA ASN A 225 5.08 5.57 -30.71
C ASN A 225 6.40 6.34 -30.55
N LYS A 226 7.18 6.44 -31.63
CA LYS A 226 8.45 7.18 -31.68
C LYS A 226 8.34 8.69 -31.43
N ASN A 227 7.14 9.25 -31.55
CA ASN A 227 6.89 10.68 -31.33
C ASN A 227 6.60 11.02 -29.86
N TYR A 228 6.40 10.02 -29.00
CA TYR A 228 6.11 10.25 -27.58
C TYR A 228 7.37 10.65 -26.79
N GLU A 229 7.17 11.42 -25.73
CA GLU A 229 8.20 11.77 -24.75
C GLU A 229 8.20 10.74 -23.63
N TYR A 230 9.20 9.86 -23.59
CA TYR A 230 9.26 8.78 -22.60
C TYR A 230 10.09 9.16 -21.37
N ALA A 231 9.53 8.85 -20.21
CA ALA A 231 10.23 8.71 -18.95
C ALA A 231 10.21 7.24 -18.50
N GLY A 232 11.33 6.77 -17.94
CA GLY A 232 11.48 5.37 -17.52
C GLY A 232 12.24 5.24 -16.21
N ILE A 233 11.80 4.37 -15.31
CA ILE A 233 12.46 4.16 -14.01
C ILE A 233 12.73 2.67 -13.84
N GLU A 234 13.97 2.31 -13.52
CA GLU A 234 14.37 0.92 -13.25
C GLU A 234 15.21 0.87 -11.97
N ILE A 235 14.93 -0.10 -11.10
CA ILE A 235 15.66 -0.24 -9.83
C ILE A 235 16.95 -1.06 -10.01
N ASP A 236 16.96 -2.06 -10.88
CA ASP A 236 18.11 -2.91 -11.14
C ASP A 236 19.18 -2.18 -11.98
N PRO A 237 20.39 -1.96 -11.45
CA PRO A 237 21.43 -1.20 -12.15
C PRO A 237 21.88 -1.83 -13.47
N LEU A 238 21.92 -3.16 -13.58
CA LEU A 238 22.36 -3.85 -14.81
C LEU A 238 21.33 -3.69 -15.93
N THR A 239 20.06 -3.92 -15.61
CA THR A 239 18.94 -3.74 -16.52
C THR A 239 18.81 -2.28 -16.93
N PHE A 240 19.00 -1.34 -16.00
CA PHE A 240 19.04 0.09 -16.32
C PHE A 240 20.14 0.43 -17.33
N LYS A 241 21.37 -0.10 -17.16
CA LYS A 241 22.46 0.14 -18.12
C LYS A 241 22.11 -0.37 -19.53
N ILE A 242 21.42 -1.50 -19.63
CA ILE A 242 20.89 -2.00 -20.91
C ILE A 242 19.85 -1.03 -21.49
N ALA A 243 18.90 -0.57 -20.67
CA ALA A 243 17.89 0.39 -21.09
C ALA A 243 18.52 1.73 -21.54
N GLN A 244 19.58 2.20 -20.87
CA GLN A 244 20.30 3.43 -21.23
C GLN A 244 20.96 3.35 -22.61
N LEU A 245 21.47 2.17 -22.96
CA LEU A 245 22.02 1.91 -24.28
C LEU A 245 20.95 1.87 -25.37
N LEU A 246 19.76 1.32 -25.07
CA LEU A 246 18.65 1.20 -26.02
C LEU A 246 17.83 2.47 -26.19
N TYR A 247 17.69 3.29 -25.14
CA TYR A 247 16.82 4.48 -25.11
C TYR A 247 17.56 5.77 -24.69
N PRO A 248 18.67 6.13 -25.36
CA PRO A 248 19.53 7.24 -24.97
C PRO A 248 18.88 8.64 -25.05
N GLN A 249 17.76 8.79 -25.78
CA GLN A 249 17.03 10.05 -25.90
C GLN A 249 15.88 10.16 -24.89
N SER A 250 15.57 9.09 -24.15
CA SER A 250 14.48 9.07 -23.17
C SER A 250 14.97 9.54 -21.78
N ASN A 251 14.07 10.10 -20.98
CA ASN A 251 14.40 10.53 -19.62
C ASN A 251 14.33 9.33 -18.65
N ILE A 252 15.42 8.59 -18.50
CA ILE A 252 15.46 7.39 -17.67
C ILE A 252 16.28 7.57 -16.39
N ALA A 253 15.88 6.87 -15.31
CA ALA A 253 16.57 6.91 -14.03
C ALA A 253 16.75 5.51 -13.41
N ASN A 254 17.94 5.26 -12.84
CA ASN A 254 18.15 4.10 -11.97
C ASN A 254 17.75 4.47 -10.53
N ALA A 255 16.53 4.15 -10.13
CA ALA A 255 15.98 4.60 -8.87
C ALA A 255 14.84 3.72 -8.38
N ASN A 256 14.55 3.80 -7.07
CA ASN A 256 13.35 3.22 -6.50
C ASN A 256 12.15 4.14 -6.78
N TYR A 257 11.30 3.74 -7.74
CA TYR A 257 10.13 4.52 -8.14
C TYR A 257 9.27 4.99 -6.96
N LEU A 258 8.93 4.12 -6.01
CA LEU A 258 8.04 4.48 -4.90
C LEU A 258 8.64 5.55 -3.99
N LYS A 259 9.96 5.62 -3.86
CA LYS A 259 10.68 6.63 -3.05
C LYS A 259 10.95 7.95 -3.78
N MET A 260 10.75 8.01 -5.09
CA MET A 260 10.99 9.25 -5.85
C MET A 260 9.88 10.28 -5.64
N ASN A 261 10.26 11.53 -5.41
CA ASN A 261 9.34 12.68 -5.40
C ASN A 261 9.15 13.19 -6.83
N LEU A 262 8.18 12.61 -7.52
CA LEU A 262 7.77 13.03 -8.86
C LEU A 262 6.62 14.03 -8.74
N ILE A 263 6.56 14.97 -9.69
CA ILE A 263 5.50 15.98 -9.71
C ILE A 263 4.22 15.31 -10.25
N ASN A 264 3.11 15.54 -9.56
CA ASN A 264 1.79 15.03 -9.96
C ASN A 264 1.31 15.68 -11.27
N ASP A 265 0.33 15.04 -11.92
CA ASP A 265 -0.36 15.58 -13.10
C ASP A 265 0.58 15.90 -14.29
N GLN A 266 1.58 15.06 -14.55
CA GLN A 266 2.59 15.30 -15.59
C GLN A 266 2.43 14.44 -16.85
N PHE A 267 1.84 13.26 -16.74
CA PHE A 267 1.87 12.26 -17.81
C PHE A 267 0.50 12.06 -18.48
N ASP A 268 0.47 11.99 -19.80
CA ASP A 268 -0.74 11.64 -20.56
C ASP A 268 -1.04 10.13 -20.48
N LEU A 269 0.02 9.32 -20.30
CA LEU A 269 -0.06 7.88 -20.08
C LEU A 269 0.96 7.45 -19.02
N VAL A 270 0.50 6.70 -18.02
CA VAL A 270 1.38 5.90 -17.14
C VAL A 270 1.13 4.43 -17.45
N ILE A 271 2.11 3.76 -18.05
CA ILE A 271 1.99 2.40 -18.57
C ILE A 271 3.06 1.50 -17.97
N GLY A 272 2.77 0.24 -17.70
CA GLY A 272 3.83 -0.67 -17.28
C GLY A 272 3.34 -1.98 -16.69
N ASN A 273 4.33 -2.72 -16.19
CA ASN A 273 4.15 -3.98 -15.48
C ASN A 273 4.92 -3.93 -14.15
N PRO A 274 4.30 -3.43 -13.07
CA PRO A 274 4.97 -3.31 -11.78
C PRO A 274 5.30 -4.69 -11.20
N PRO A 275 6.31 -4.79 -10.31
CA PRO A 275 6.72 -6.05 -9.71
C PRO A 275 5.57 -6.75 -8.97
N TYR A 276 5.57 -8.08 -9.00
CA TYR A 276 4.57 -8.91 -8.35
C TYR A 276 5.14 -9.45 -7.03
N GLY A 277 4.76 -8.84 -5.91
CA GLY A 277 5.26 -9.25 -4.60
C GLY A 277 4.20 -9.14 -3.52
N SER A 278 4.30 -10.04 -2.53
CA SER A 278 3.59 -9.92 -1.25
C SER A 278 4.23 -8.87 -0.33
N LEU A 279 5.34 -8.25 -0.76
CA LEU A 279 6.00 -7.16 -0.05
C LEU A 279 4.97 -6.07 0.23
N LYS A 280 4.83 -5.78 1.52
CA LYS A 280 3.97 -4.73 2.03
C LYS A 280 4.73 -3.41 2.00
N VAL A 281 4.16 -2.42 1.34
CA VAL A 281 4.73 -1.08 1.18
C VAL A 281 3.69 -0.04 1.53
N ASP A 282 4.16 1.12 1.98
CA ASP A 282 3.31 2.25 2.33
C ASP A 282 3.37 3.31 1.23
N TYR A 283 2.23 3.93 0.94
CA TYR A 283 2.16 5.04 -0.01
C TYR A 283 1.04 6.02 0.35
N ASN A 284 1.37 7.31 0.49
CA ASN A 284 0.42 8.39 0.80
C ASN A 284 -0.60 8.01 1.90
N GLN A 285 -0.09 7.64 3.09
CA GLN A 285 -0.87 7.21 4.27
C GLN A 285 -1.68 5.91 4.10
N ASN A 286 -1.54 5.20 2.98
CA ASN A 286 -2.08 3.86 2.82
C ASN A 286 -0.99 2.86 3.24
N TYR A 287 -1.20 2.23 4.39
CA TYR A 287 -0.23 1.32 4.99
C TYR A 287 -0.47 -0.13 4.58
N GLY A 288 0.61 -0.90 4.43
CA GLY A 288 0.54 -2.34 4.19
C GLY A 288 -0.06 -2.73 2.84
N LEU A 289 0.11 -1.89 1.81
CA LEU A 289 -0.32 -2.18 0.45
C LEU A 289 0.56 -3.26 -0.17
N ASN A 290 -0.02 -4.10 -1.04
CA ASN A 290 0.79 -4.86 -1.98
C ASN A 290 1.54 -3.88 -2.90
N ILE A 291 2.75 -4.22 -3.32
CA ILE A 291 3.58 -3.33 -4.13
C ILE A 291 2.88 -2.82 -5.41
N HIS A 292 2.15 -3.67 -6.14
CA HIS A 292 1.41 -3.24 -7.33
C HIS A 292 0.23 -2.29 -7.01
N ASN A 293 -0.34 -2.36 -5.81
CA ASN A 293 -1.37 -1.42 -5.35
C ASN A 293 -0.77 -0.03 -5.09
N ALA A 294 0.41 0.03 -4.48
CA ALA A 294 1.12 1.29 -4.26
C ALA A 294 1.54 1.92 -5.60
N PHE A 295 2.03 1.12 -6.55
CA PHE A 295 2.29 1.59 -7.92
C PHE A 295 1.00 2.15 -8.56
N MET A 296 -0.13 1.43 -8.49
CA MET A 296 -1.40 1.90 -9.06
C MET A 296 -1.81 3.27 -8.51
N LEU A 297 -1.79 3.45 -7.18
CA LEU A 297 -2.16 4.74 -6.57
C LEU A 297 -1.21 5.86 -6.98
N LYS A 298 0.10 5.60 -6.98
CA LYS A 298 1.09 6.58 -7.42
C LYS A 298 0.94 6.95 -8.89
N ASN A 299 0.70 5.97 -9.76
CA ASN A 299 0.48 6.19 -11.19
C ASN A 299 -0.72 7.10 -11.45
N ILE A 300 -1.81 6.95 -10.67
CA ILE A 300 -2.97 7.83 -10.75
C ILE A 300 -2.62 9.26 -10.32
N ASP A 301 -1.82 9.43 -9.26
CA ASP A 301 -1.39 10.76 -8.82
C ASP A 301 -0.50 11.46 -9.88
N LEU A 302 0.34 10.72 -10.60
CA LEU A 302 1.23 11.26 -11.64
C LEU A 302 0.57 11.50 -13.00
N ALA A 303 -0.50 10.80 -13.33
CA ALA A 303 -1.25 11.03 -14.57
C ALA A 303 -1.95 12.41 -14.54
N LYS A 304 -2.00 13.10 -15.68
CA LYS A 304 -2.82 14.32 -15.86
C LYS A 304 -4.30 14.01 -15.69
N GLU A 305 -5.10 15.03 -15.44
CA GLU A 305 -6.57 14.92 -15.59
C GLU A 305 -6.91 14.39 -16.99
N ASN A 306 -7.83 13.41 -17.05
CA ASN A 306 -8.17 12.65 -18.26
C ASN A 306 -7.04 11.79 -18.86
N GLY A 307 -5.86 11.77 -18.23
CA GLY A 307 -4.75 10.88 -18.57
C GLY A 307 -5.07 9.42 -18.27
N ILE A 308 -4.35 8.52 -18.95
CA ILE A 308 -4.59 7.08 -18.89
C ILE A 308 -3.56 6.40 -17.98
N ILE A 309 -4.04 5.44 -17.19
CA ILE A 309 -3.21 4.52 -16.43
C ILE A 309 -3.47 3.12 -17.00
N ALA A 310 -2.46 2.50 -17.59
CA ALA A 310 -2.57 1.16 -18.19
C ALA A 310 -1.56 0.22 -17.56
N GLN A 311 -2.01 -0.74 -16.76
CA GLN A 311 -1.12 -1.59 -15.97
C GLN A 311 -1.39 -3.06 -16.25
N VAL A 312 -0.33 -3.86 -16.35
CA VAL A 312 -0.42 -5.32 -16.29
C VAL A 312 -0.08 -5.73 -14.86
N ILE A 313 -1.04 -6.27 -14.11
CA ILE A 313 -0.90 -6.56 -12.68
C ILE A 313 -1.48 -7.92 -12.32
N THR A 314 -1.14 -8.47 -11.15
CA THR A 314 -1.73 -9.73 -10.69
C THR A 314 -3.25 -9.63 -10.51
N THR A 315 -3.97 -10.74 -10.69
CA THR A 315 -5.43 -10.78 -10.47
C THR A 315 -5.87 -10.35 -9.08
N SER A 316 -4.97 -10.46 -8.09
CA SER A 316 -5.26 -10.07 -6.71
C SER A 316 -5.72 -8.62 -6.54
N PHE A 317 -5.41 -7.72 -7.49
CA PHE A 317 -5.95 -6.36 -7.45
C PHE A 317 -7.47 -6.33 -7.58
N LEU A 318 -8.02 -7.03 -8.59
CA LEU A 318 -9.46 -7.13 -8.81
C LEU A 318 -10.10 -8.13 -7.86
N ASP A 319 -9.49 -9.30 -7.70
CA ASP A 319 -10.07 -10.45 -6.99
C ASP A 319 -9.94 -10.35 -5.47
N SER A 320 -9.13 -9.44 -4.92
CA SER A 320 -9.05 -9.27 -3.48
C SER A 320 -10.42 -8.91 -2.88
N PHE A 321 -10.83 -9.66 -1.86
CA PHE A 321 -12.00 -9.34 -1.04
C PHE A 321 -11.88 -7.94 -0.41
N ASP A 322 -10.66 -7.52 -0.07
CA ASP A 322 -10.39 -6.18 0.40
C ASP A 322 -10.45 -5.17 -0.76
N SER A 323 -11.50 -4.36 -0.75
CA SER A 323 -11.77 -3.30 -1.74
C SER A 323 -11.12 -1.96 -1.40
N ARG A 324 -10.37 -1.80 -0.30
CA ARG A 324 -9.83 -0.49 0.15
C ARG A 324 -9.01 0.21 -0.94
N THR A 325 -8.09 -0.49 -1.59
CA THR A 325 -7.31 0.08 -2.70
C THR A 325 -8.21 0.44 -3.88
N ARG A 326 -9.16 -0.43 -4.26
CA ARG A 326 -10.10 -0.17 -5.36
C ARG A 326 -11.00 1.05 -5.08
N ARG A 327 -11.39 1.29 -3.83
CA ARG A 327 -12.11 2.52 -3.44
C ARG A 327 -11.25 3.76 -3.65
N LYS A 328 -9.98 3.74 -3.23
CA LYS A 328 -9.03 4.84 -3.47
C LYS A 328 -8.77 5.09 -4.95
N VAL A 329 -8.79 4.04 -5.76
CA VAL A 329 -8.74 4.17 -7.22
C VAL A 329 -10.00 4.88 -7.75
N LEU A 330 -11.20 4.46 -7.34
CA LEU A 330 -12.46 5.07 -7.80
C LEU A 330 -12.64 6.53 -7.41
N GLU A 331 -12.10 6.93 -6.27
CA GLU A 331 -12.07 8.33 -5.82
C GLU A 331 -11.53 9.26 -6.94
N LYS A 332 -10.45 8.84 -7.60
CA LYS A 332 -9.70 9.69 -8.54
C LYS A 332 -9.74 9.21 -9.99
N ALA A 333 -10.18 8.00 -10.26
CA ALA A 333 -10.11 7.39 -11.58
C ALA A 333 -11.36 6.55 -11.89
N ARG A 334 -11.67 6.40 -13.17
CA ARG A 334 -12.74 5.52 -13.67
C ARG A 334 -12.15 4.39 -14.50
N ILE A 335 -12.82 3.24 -14.50
CA ILE A 335 -12.40 2.08 -15.30
C ILE A 335 -12.81 2.29 -16.76
N ILE A 336 -11.87 2.07 -17.67
CA ILE A 336 -12.06 2.19 -19.12
C ILE A 336 -12.03 0.80 -19.79
N GLY A 337 -11.25 -0.13 -19.25
CA GLY A 337 -11.26 -1.51 -19.70
C GLY A 337 -10.43 -2.40 -18.81
N THR A 338 -10.76 -3.68 -18.78
CA THR A 338 -9.96 -4.71 -18.12
C THR A 338 -9.95 -6.01 -18.93
N MET A 339 -8.87 -6.76 -18.86
CA MET A 339 -8.79 -8.08 -19.45
C MET A 339 -7.92 -9.03 -18.63
N ARG A 340 -8.50 -10.16 -18.23
CA ARG A 340 -7.79 -11.24 -17.53
C ARG A 340 -7.06 -12.14 -18.51
N LEU A 341 -5.76 -12.26 -18.31
CA LEU A 341 -4.80 -13.06 -19.07
C LEU A 341 -4.59 -14.42 -18.42
N SER A 342 -4.35 -15.45 -19.25
CA SER A 342 -4.04 -16.81 -18.81
C SER A 342 -2.70 -16.91 -18.08
N SER A 343 -2.57 -17.92 -17.22
CA SER A 343 -1.41 -18.12 -16.35
C SER A 343 -0.13 -18.46 -17.12
N ASP A 344 -0.25 -18.92 -18.37
CA ASP A 344 0.85 -19.25 -19.27
C ASP A 344 1.31 -18.06 -20.16
N THR A 345 0.68 -16.89 -19.99
CA THR A 345 1.04 -15.66 -20.71
C THR A 345 2.48 -15.23 -20.39
N PHE A 346 2.87 -15.31 -19.12
CA PHE A 346 4.22 -14.97 -18.66
C PHE A 346 5.08 -16.22 -18.51
N SER A 347 6.14 -16.32 -19.32
CA SER A 347 7.05 -17.47 -19.28
C SER A 347 7.81 -17.54 -17.96
N GLY A 348 7.74 -18.69 -17.28
CA GLY A 348 8.45 -18.92 -16.01
C GLY A 348 7.66 -18.54 -14.74
N THR A 349 6.38 -18.19 -14.87
CA THR A 349 5.40 -18.18 -13.77
C THR A 349 4.19 -19.03 -14.13
N ASN A 350 3.36 -19.35 -13.15
CA ASN A 350 2.01 -19.86 -13.38
C ASN A 350 0.99 -18.95 -12.65
N ILE A 351 1.11 -17.64 -12.87
CA ILE A 351 0.29 -16.61 -12.20
C ILE A 351 -0.59 -15.93 -13.25
N ALA A 352 -1.91 -15.93 -13.02
CA ALA A 352 -2.84 -15.14 -13.82
C ALA A 352 -2.64 -13.64 -13.58
N THR A 353 -2.84 -12.84 -14.62
CA THR A 353 -2.66 -11.38 -14.57
C THR A 353 -3.81 -10.67 -15.27
N ASP A 354 -4.03 -9.40 -14.95
CA ASP A 354 -5.03 -8.54 -15.55
C ASP A 354 -4.35 -7.36 -16.24
N ILE A 355 -4.80 -7.01 -17.44
CA ILE A 355 -4.61 -5.67 -18.01
C ILE A 355 -5.69 -4.79 -17.41
N VAL A 356 -5.32 -3.73 -16.70
CA VAL A 356 -6.26 -2.76 -16.12
C VAL A 356 -6.00 -1.39 -16.73
N ILE A 357 -7.02 -0.82 -17.38
CA ILE A 357 -6.97 0.51 -18.00
C ILE A 357 -7.96 1.43 -17.29
N LEU A 358 -7.41 2.50 -16.73
CA LEU A 358 -8.13 3.54 -16.00
C LEU A 358 -7.91 4.89 -16.68
N GLN A 359 -8.85 5.81 -16.44
CA GLN A 359 -8.68 7.22 -16.76
C GLN A 359 -8.81 8.04 -15.49
N LYS A 360 -7.84 8.93 -15.25
CA LYS A 360 -7.91 9.88 -14.13
C LYS A 360 -9.04 10.87 -14.36
N ARG A 361 -9.87 11.06 -13.34
CA ARG A 361 -10.96 12.04 -13.32
C ARG A 361 -10.39 13.45 -13.16
N PRO A 362 -11.00 14.47 -13.81
CA PRO A 362 -10.81 15.85 -13.38
C PRO A 362 -11.10 15.98 -11.89
N ARG A 363 -10.40 16.87 -11.20
CA ARG A 363 -10.53 17.00 -9.74
C ARG A 363 -11.96 17.34 -9.29
N SER A 364 -12.71 18.06 -10.12
CA SER A 364 -14.13 18.37 -9.89
C SER A 364 -15.07 17.16 -9.96
N GLU A 365 -14.62 16.04 -10.53
CA GLU A 365 -15.39 14.82 -10.72
C GLU A 365 -14.92 13.67 -9.82
N TRP A 366 -14.07 13.98 -8.82
CA TRP A 366 -13.66 12.99 -7.84
C TRP A 366 -14.85 12.52 -7.02
N LEU A 367 -14.91 11.20 -6.78
CA LEU A 367 -15.98 10.60 -6.01
C LEU A 367 -15.67 10.75 -4.52
N ASP A 368 -16.66 11.16 -3.74
CA ASP A 368 -16.53 11.12 -2.29
C ASP A 368 -16.82 9.72 -1.78
N MET A 369 -15.76 8.91 -1.74
CA MET A 369 -15.84 7.52 -1.27
C MET A 369 -16.07 7.41 0.24
N THR A 370 -16.12 8.53 0.98
CA THR A 370 -16.50 8.55 2.39
C THR A 370 -18.00 8.78 2.58
N ASN A 371 -18.66 9.42 1.60
CA ASN A 371 -20.10 9.64 1.62
C ASN A 371 -20.87 8.33 1.35
N PRO A 372 -21.69 7.84 2.29
CA PRO A 372 -22.43 6.60 2.11
C PRO A 372 -23.55 6.68 1.05
N LYS A 373 -23.89 7.90 0.60
CA LYS A 373 -24.84 8.15 -0.49
C LYS A 373 -24.16 8.42 -1.82
N GLN A 374 -22.84 8.27 -1.92
CA GLN A 374 -22.13 8.44 -3.18
C GLN A 374 -22.70 7.44 -4.20
N GLU A 375 -23.37 7.98 -5.22
CA GLU A 375 -23.86 7.18 -6.33
C GLU A 375 -22.68 6.66 -7.14
N LEU A 376 -22.71 5.36 -7.39
CA LEU A 376 -21.76 4.67 -8.25
C LEU A 376 -22.49 4.18 -9.48
N SER A 377 -21.85 4.30 -10.64
CA SER A 377 -22.33 3.58 -11.82
C SER A 377 -22.26 2.07 -11.60
N GLU A 378 -23.01 1.31 -12.41
CA GLU A 378 -23.01 -0.16 -12.33
C GLU A 378 -21.58 -0.74 -12.43
N ILE A 379 -20.76 -0.18 -13.32
CA ILE A 379 -19.37 -0.61 -13.52
C ILE A 379 -18.52 -0.37 -12.26
N GLU A 380 -18.71 0.77 -11.61
CA GLU A 380 -17.97 1.13 -10.41
C GLU A 380 -18.37 0.26 -9.21
N ALA A 381 -19.66 -0.01 -9.06
CA ALA A 381 -20.16 -0.95 -8.07
C ALA A 381 -19.59 -2.36 -8.30
N ARG A 382 -19.55 -2.82 -9.57
CA ARG A 382 -18.96 -4.11 -9.95
C ARG A 382 -17.45 -4.16 -9.72
N PHE A 383 -16.72 -3.09 -9.99
CA PHE A 383 -15.29 -3.00 -9.72
C PHE A 383 -14.98 -3.15 -8.22
N LEU A 384 -15.83 -2.61 -7.34
CA LEU A 384 -15.69 -2.79 -5.89
C LEU A 384 -16.07 -4.22 -5.44
N GLY A 385 -17.10 -4.80 -6.07
CA GLY A 385 -17.68 -6.09 -5.69
C GLY A 385 -16.88 -7.32 -6.15
N VAL A 386 -16.93 -8.37 -5.33
CA VAL A 386 -16.48 -9.72 -5.68
C VAL A 386 -17.64 -10.69 -5.54
N ASN A 387 -17.71 -11.69 -6.42
CA ASN A 387 -18.72 -12.72 -6.43
C ASN A 387 -18.11 -13.97 -5.78
N GLN A 388 -18.96 -14.69 -5.03
CA GLN A 388 -18.81 -15.99 -4.35
C GLN A 388 -17.47 -16.74 -4.51
N PRO A 389 -16.95 -17.38 -3.44
CA PRO A 389 -15.67 -18.08 -3.49
C PRO A 389 -15.65 -19.13 -4.62
N ILE A 390 -14.61 -19.07 -5.47
CA ILE A 390 -14.36 -20.06 -6.52
C ILE A 390 -13.78 -21.36 -5.90
N GLY A 391 -13.27 -21.27 -4.68
CA GLY A 391 -12.71 -22.33 -3.86
C GLY A 391 -12.27 -21.78 -2.50
N ASP A 392 -11.56 -22.58 -1.70
CA ASP A 392 -11.11 -22.17 -0.35
C ASP A 392 -10.16 -20.96 -0.42
N GLY A 393 -10.70 -19.76 -0.16
CA GLY A 393 -9.95 -18.50 -0.08
C GLY A 393 -9.71 -17.77 -1.40
N PHE A 394 -10.37 -18.16 -2.50
CA PHE A 394 -10.26 -17.51 -3.81
C PHE A 394 -11.58 -16.84 -4.23
N TYR A 395 -11.52 -15.61 -4.75
CA TYR A 395 -12.69 -14.83 -5.16
C TYR A 395 -12.55 -14.36 -6.61
N GLU A 396 -13.67 -14.18 -7.30
CA GLU A 396 -13.70 -13.55 -8.63
C GLU A 396 -14.33 -12.15 -8.54
N ASN A 397 -13.71 -11.15 -9.14
CA ASN A 397 -14.35 -9.83 -9.22
C ASN A 397 -15.60 -9.82 -10.12
N ASN A 398 -16.64 -9.09 -9.71
CA ASN A 398 -17.91 -8.99 -10.45
C ASN A 398 -17.71 -8.41 -11.86
N LEU A 399 -16.69 -7.58 -12.02
CA LEU A 399 -16.31 -6.98 -13.30
C LEU A 399 -15.84 -8.04 -14.31
N ILE A 400 -15.18 -9.11 -13.85
CA ILE A 400 -14.66 -10.18 -14.70
C ILE A 400 -15.73 -11.25 -14.95
N LYS A 401 -16.47 -11.66 -13.91
CA LYS A 401 -17.50 -12.70 -14.02
C LYS A 401 -18.62 -12.34 -14.99
N ASP A 402 -19.15 -11.12 -14.87
CA ASP A 402 -20.30 -10.66 -15.67
C ASP A 402 -19.88 -9.91 -16.93
N ALA A 403 -18.58 -9.84 -17.22
CA ALA A 403 -18.00 -9.25 -18.42
C ALA A 403 -18.74 -9.59 -19.73
N PRO A 404 -19.18 -10.84 -19.98
CA PRO A 404 -19.90 -11.20 -21.21
C PRO A 404 -21.31 -10.61 -21.31
N ARG A 405 -21.90 -10.16 -20.19
CA ARG A 405 -23.29 -9.67 -20.10
C ARG A 405 -23.43 -8.15 -20.15
N LEU A 406 -22.31 -7.42 -20.12
CA LEU A 406 -22.27 -5.96 -20.11
C LEU A 406 -22.46 -5.41 -21.54
N SER A 407 -23.27 -4.36 -21.68
CA SER A 407 -23.66 -3.81 -22.99
C SER A 407 -22.48 -3.23 -23.77
N PHE A 408 -22.61 -3.12 -25.10
CA PHE A 408 -21.60 -2.55 -25.99
C PHE A 408 -21.21 -1.08 -25.71
N SER A 409 -21.95 -0.38 -24.85
CA SER A 409 -21.69 1.01 -24.45
C SER A 409 -20.81 1.15 -23.21
N LEU A 410 -20.43 0.03 -22.57
CA LEU A 410 -19.66 0.01 -21.33
C LEU A 410 -18.17 -0.31 -21.60
N PRO A 411 -17.26 -0.04 -20.64
CA PRO A 411 -15.86 -0.46 -20.66
C PRO A 411 -15.70 -1.91 -21.14
N PHE A 412 -14.65 -2.19 -21.93
CA PHE A 412 -14.44 -3.56 -22.38
C PHE A 412 -13.89 -4.42 -21.24
N MET A 413 -14.58 -5.53 -20.96
CA MET A 413 -14.25 -6.46 -19.89
C MET A 413 -14.26 -7.86 -20.51
N LYS A 414 -13.16 -8.61 -20.37
CA LYS A 414 -13.06 -10.00 -20.84
C LYS A 414 -12.03 -10.80 -20.06
N ALA A 415 -12.11 -12.12 -20.24
CA ALA A 415 -11.22 -13.08 -19.62
C ALA A 415 -10.81 -14.11 -20.70
N THR A 416 -9.54 -14.49 -20.76
CA THR A 416 -8.97 -15.29 -21.86
C THR A 416 -8.95 -16.80 -21.61
N GLY A 417 -9.53 -17.25 -20.50
CA GLY A 417 -9.34 -18.59 -19.96
C GLY A 417 -10.50 -19.09 -19.10
N GLU A 418 -10.26 -20.20 -18.42
CA GLU A 418 -11.15 -20.74 -17.38
C GLU A 418 -10.36 -21.01 -16.11
N TYR A 419 -11.02 -20.91 -14.96
CA TYR A 419 -10.39 -21.20 -13.67
C TYR A 419 -10.14 -22.68 -13.50
N THR A 420 -8.93 -23.02 -13.06
CA THR A 420 -8.57 -24.38 -12.66
C THR A 420 -8.05 -24.36 -11.23
N ILE A 421 -8.43 -25.34 -10.43
CA ILE A 421 -7.89 -25.52 -9.07
C ILE A 421 -6.92 -26.68 -9.13
N THR A 422 -5.64 -26.40 -8.87
CA THR A 422 -4.58 -27.41 -8.81
C THR A 422 -4.13 -27.59 -7.38
N ARG A 423 -3.94 -28.84 -6.94
CA ARG A 423 -3.35 -29.14 -5.62
C ARG A 423 -1.85 -29.25 -5.76
N GLY A 424 -1.11 -28.38 -5.06
CA GLY A 424 0.36 -28.42 -5.03
C GLY A 424 0.89 -29.51 -4.08
N GLU A 425 2.18 -29.86 -4.25
CA GLU A 425 2.90 -30.69 -3.28
C GLU A 425 2.92 -29.98 -1.92
N GLY A 426 2.25 -30.58 -0.92
CA GLY A 426 1.95 -29.97 0.38
C GLY A 426 0.46 -29.75 0.67
N GLY A 427 -0.43 -30.09 -0.26
CA GLY A 427 -1.89 -30.09 -0.05
C GLY A 427 -2.57 -28.73 -0.13
N ARG A 428 -1.83 -27.65 -0.48
CA ARG A 428 -2.40 -26.32 -0.72
C ARG A 428 -2.99 -26.23 -2.12
N GLU A 429 -4.23 -25.74 -2.21
CA GLU A 429 -4.89 -25.43 -3.47
C GLU A 429 -4.29 -24.15 -4.08
N ARG A 430 -4.06 -24.16 -5.39
CA ARG A 430 -3.61 -23.02 -6.19
C ARG A 430 -4.63 -22.80 -7.31
N LEU A 431 -5.14 -21.58 -7.38
CA LEU A 431 -5.99 -21.13 -8.46
C LEU A 431 -5.12 -20.81 -9.68
N GLY A 432 -5.25 -21.65 -10.71
CA GLY A 432 -4.77 -21.38 -12.06
C GLY A 432 -5.88 -20.77 -12.91
N TYR A 433 -5.46 -20.17 -14.03
CA TYR A 433 -6.36 -19.66 -15.06
C TYR A 433 -5.80 -20.12 -16.41
N GLU A 434 -6.39 -21.18 -16.97
CA GLU A 434 -5.88 -21.85 -18.16
C GLU A 434 -6.45 -21.23 -19.43
N ALA A 435 -5.59 -21.03 -20.43
CA ALA A 435 -6.01 -20.48 -21.72
C ALA A 435 -6.94 -21.45 -22.46
N ILE A 436 -7.98 -20.91 -23.11
CA ILE A 436 -8.87 -21.70 -23.97
C ILE A 436 -8.12 -22.20 -25.22
N SER A 437 -7.43 -21.30 -25.94
CA SER A 437 -6.46 -21.61 -27.02
C SER A 437 -5.64 -20.37 -27.42
N LYS A 438 -4.48 -20.54 -28.08
CA LYS A 438 -3.65 -19.42 -28.55
C LYS A 438 -4.39 -18.57 -29.59
N GLU A 439 -5.13 -19.20 -30.49
CA GLU A 439 -5.94 -18.52 -31.51
C GLU A 439 -7.03 -17.66 -30.86
N ARG A 440 -7.71 -18.20 -29.85
CA ARG A 440 -8.77 -17.49 -29.13
C ARG A 440 -8.23 -16.33 -28.29
N VAL A 441 -7.08 -16.50 -27.65
CA VAL A 441 -6.39 -15.42 -26.93
C VAL A 441 -6.05 -14.27 -27.88
N ASN A 442 -5.50 -14.56 -29.06
CA ASN A 442 -5.18 -13.54 -30.06
C ASN A 442 -6.43 -12.82 -30.59
N GLU A 443 -7.53 -13.54 -30.79
CA GLU A 443 -8.81 -12.94 -31.17
C GLU A 443 -9.32 -11.98 -30.08
N LEU A 444 -9.27 -12.38 -28.81
CA LEU A 444 -9.69 -11.56 -27.67
C LEU A 444 -8.81 -10.32 -27.49
N LEU A 445 -7.50 -10.42 -27.72
CA LEU A 445 -6.57 -9.28 -27.72
C LEU A 445 -6.93 -8.28 -28.84
N SER A 446 -7.23 -8.78 -30.04
CA SER A 446 -7.68 -7.95 -31.16
C SER A 446 -9.02 -7.26 -30.86
N GLU A 447 -9.97 -8.00 -30.28
CA GLU A 447 -11.26 -7.46 -29.84
C GLU A 447 -11.10 -6.39 -28.75
N PHE A 448 -10.22 -6.62 -27.77
CA PHE A 448 -9.89 -5.69 -26.69
C PHE A 448 -9.41 -4.36 -27.26
N SER A 449 -8.40 -4.38 -28.13
CA SER A 449 -7.86 -3.15 -28.73
C SER A 449 -8.91 -2.39 -29.56
N THR A 450 -9.71 -3.13 -30.34
CA THR A 450 -10.75 -2.53 -31.20
C THR A 450 -11.85 -1.86 -30.38
N ARG A 451 -12.33 -2.52 -29.33
CA ARG A 451 -13.40 -1.99 -28.48
C ARG A 451 -12.91 -0.87 -27.58
N LEU A 452 -11.70 -0.99 -27.02
CA LEU A 452 -11.08 0.10 -26.25
C LEU A 452 -11.00 1.38 -27.10
N LYS A 453 -10.50 1.24 -28.34
CA LYS A 453 -10.42 2.34 -29.30
C LYS A 453 -11.78 2.94 -29.60
N LYS A 454 -12.82 2.10 -29.79
CA LYS A 454 -14.19 2.57 -30.04
C LYS A 454 -14.77 3.32 -28.83
N TYR A 455 -14.68 2.73 -27.64
CA TYR A 455 -15.18 3.31 -26.40
C TYR A 455 -14.56 4.69 -26.14
N LEU A 456 -13.23 4.80 -26.24
CA LEU A 456 -12.52 6.06 -26.06
C LEU A 456 -12.85 7.12 -27.12
N LYS A 457 -13.21 6.70 -28.35
CA LYS A 457 -13.65 7.62 -29.41
C LYS A 457 -15.04 8.18 -29.10
N ASP A 458 -15.97 7.32 -28.72
CA ASP A 458 -17.35 7.70 -28.40
C ASP A 458 -17.39 8.61 -27.16
N PHE A 459 -16.50 8.36 -26.19
CA PHE A 459 -16.33 9.14 -24.97
C PHE A 459 -15.87 10.60 -25.20
N LYS A 460 -15.12 10.88 -26.29
CA LYS A 460 -14.69 12.26 -26.64
C LYS A 460 -15.84 13.15 -27.14
N THR A 461 -16.98 12.57 -27.52
CA THR A 461 -18.21 13.30 -27.85
C THR A 461 -19.18 13.15 -26.68
N PRO A 462 -19.40 14.18 -25.85
CA PRO A 462 -20.36 14.09 -24.76
C PRO A 462 -21.77 14.00 -25.37
N LYS A 463 -22.25 12.78 -25.62
CA LYS A 463 -23.68 12.54 -25.72
C LYS A 463 -24.19 12.59 -24.30
N GLN A 464 -24.88 13.68 -23.96
CA GLN A 464 -26.01 13.60 -23.03
C GLN A 464 -26.98 12.59 -23.63
N SER A 465 -26.82 11.29 -23.35
CA SER A 465 -27.82 10.31 -23.78
C SER A 465 -28.92 10.28 -22.73
N ASN A 466 -30.15 10.46 -23.20
CA ASN A 466 -31.40 10.41 -22.46
C ASN A 466 -31.73 8.99 -21.95
N ASP A 467 -30.75 8.08 -21.86
CA ASP A 467 -30.94 6.71 -21.38
C ASP A 467 -31.08 6.63 -19.84
N ILE A 468 -31.01 7.78 -19.16
CA ILE A 468 -31.22 7.91 -17.70
C ILE A 468 -32.66 7.54 -17.30
N GLN A 469 -33.66 7.63 -18.20
CA GLN A 469 -35.04 7.31 -17.83
C GLN A 469 -35.31 5.81 -17.63
N ASN A 470 -34.55 4.91 -18.26
CA ASN A 470 -34.63 3.48 -17.94
C ASN A 470 -33.75 3.08 -16.74
N LEU A 471 -32.92 4.01 -16.26
CA LEU A 471 -32.08 3.81 -15.08
C LEU A 471 -32.80 4.19 -13.78
N GLU A 472 -33.88 4.98 -13.81
CA GLU A 472 -34.68 5.28 -12.61
C GLU A 472 -35.42 4.04 -12.08
N GLU A 473 -35.85 3.10 -12.94
CA GLU A 473 -36.41 1.81 -12.51
C GLU A 473 -35.34 0.87 -11.91
N LEU A 474 -34.07 1.00 -12.31
CA LEU A 474 -32.94 0.25 -11.74
C LEU A 474 -32.34 0.95 -10.51
N ALA A 475 -32.41 2.28 -10.41
CA ALA A 475 -31.94 3.10 -9.29
C ALA A 475 -32.87 3.05 -8.07
N GLN A 476 -34.10 2.54 -8.22
CA GLN A 476 -34.92 2.13 -7.07
C GLN A 476 -34.34 0.90 -6.34
N ARG A 477 -33.32 0.23 -6.88
CA ARG A 477 -32.50 -0.74 -6.15
C ARG A 477 -31.41 0.00 -5.39
N GLN A 478 -31.76 0.43 -4.17
CA GLN A 478 -30.87 1.06 -3.21
C GLN A 478 -29.56 0.25 -3.02
N TYR A 479 -28.46 0.71 -3.60
CA TYR A 479 -27.11 0.37 -3.14
C TYR A 479 -26.68 1.43 -2.12
N THR A 480 -27.21 1.33 -0.90
CA THR A 480 -26.66 2.07 0.24
C THR A 480 -25.29 1.50 0.58
N PHE A 481 -24.29 2.36 0.74
CA PHE A 481 -22.99 2.00 1.30
C PHE A 481 -23.16 1.24 2.61
N GLY A 482 -22.36 0.18 2.78
CA GLY A 482 -22.26 -0.55 4.03
C GLY A 482 -23.35 -1.58 4.24
N ALA A 483 -23.48 -2.56 3.34
CA ALA A 483 -24.11 -3.83 3.69
C ALA A 483 -23.42 -4.97 2.95
N TYR A 484 -22.48 -5.62 3.65
CA TYR A 484 -22.17 -7.01 3.39
C TYR A 484 -23.50 -7.78 3.41
N LYS A 485 -23.89 -8.43 2.31
CA LYS A 485 -25.06 -9.33 2.33
C LYS A 485 -24.64 -10.74 1.96
N VAL A 486 -23.92 -11.33 2.89
CA VAL A 486 -24.06 -12.77 3.15
C VAL A 486 -24.67 -12.88 4.55
N GLY A 487 -25.99 -13.09 4.63
CA GLY A 487 -26.67 -13.58 5.85
C GLY A 487 -27.04 -12.59 6.96
N GLU A 488 -27.43 -11.34 6.70
CA GLU A 488 -27.89 -10.44 7.77
C GLU A 488 -29.18 -10.95 8.43
N ILE A 489 -29.22 -10.99 9.76
CA ILE A 489 -30.41 -11.32 10.55
C ILE A 489 -30.99 -10.03 11.13
N SER A 490 -32.25 -9.73 10.82
CA SER A 490 -32.98 -8.60 11.39
C SER A 490 -34.29 -9.05 12.05
N PHE A 491 -34.82 -8.19 12.92
CA PHE A 491 -36.10 -8.38 13.57
C PHE A 491 -37.02 -7.20 13.23
N GLU A 492 -38.03 -7.45 12.41
CA GLU A 492 -38.90 -6.41 11.84
C GLU A 492 -40.36 -6.81 11.99
N ASN A 493 -41.19 -5.91 12.51
CA ASN A 493 -42.63 -6.12 12.69
C ASN A 493 -43.00 -7.41 13.45
N GLY A 494 -42.14 -7.86 14.38
CA GLY A 494 -42.37 -9.08 15.16
C GLY A 494 -41.88 -10.37 14.50
N GLU A 495 -41.30 -10.29 13.29
CA GLU A 495 -40.79 -11.44 12.55
C GLU A 495 -39.25 -11.42 12.46
N VAL A 496 -38.67 -12.62 12.44
CA VAL A 496 -37.24 -12.79 12.12
C VAL A 496 -37.08 -12.81 10.61
N LYS A 497 -36.25 -11.91 10.12
CA LYS A 497 -35.91 -11.79 8.70
C LYS A 497 -34.45 -12.20 8.52
N LYS A 498 -34.19 -13.06 7.54
CA LYS A 498 -32.84 -13.39 7.09
C LYS A 498 -32.64 -12.91 5.66
N SER A 499 -31.74 -11.98 5.51
CA SER A 499 -31.37 -11.36 4.25
C SER A 499 -30.12 -12.03 3.68
N PHE A 500 -30.20 -12.45 2.42
CA PHE A 500 -29.08 -13.04 1.69
C PHE A 500 -29.11 -12.55 0.24
N ILE A 501 -27.96 -12.62 -0.40
CA ILE A 501 -27.86 -12.39 -1.85
C ILE A 501 -28.20 -13.71 -2.55
N ALA A 502 -29.24 -13.70 -3.37
CA ALA A 502 -29.60 -14.80 -4.25
C ALA A 502 -28.58 -14.93 -5.40
N ASP A 503 -28.63 -16.05 -6.13
CA ASP A 503 -27.65 -16.36 -7.18
C ASP A 503 -27.62 -15.33 -8.33
N ASP A 504 -28.70 -14.56 -8.49
CA ASP A 504 -28.84 -13.47 -9.44
C ASP A 504 -28.35 -12.11 -8.91
N GLY A 505 -27.84 -12.07 -7.68
CA GLY A 505 -27.40 -10.85 -7.01
C GLY A 505 -28.52 -10.08 -6.32
N ALA A 506 -29.78 -10.53 -6.40
CA ALA A 506 -30.89 -9.89 -5.72
C ALA A 506 -30.77 -10.09 -4.21
N LEU A 507 -31.04 -9.02 -3.47
CA LEU A 507 -31.28 -9.14 -2.05
C LEU A 507 -32.62 -9.84 -1.85
N GLU A 508 -32.57 -11.10 -1.42
CA GLU A 508 -33.73 -11.82 -0.93
C GLU A 508 -33.78 -11.76 0.58
N THR A 509 -34.97 -11.47 1.12
CA THR A 509 -35.24 -11.52 2.55
C THR A 509 -36.31 -12.57 2.79
N LYS A 510 -35.98 -13.62 3.55
CA LYS A 510 -36.92 -14.66 3.95
C LYS A 510 -37.31 -14.49 5.41
N SER A 511 -38.61 -14.65 5.69
CA SER A 511 -39.06 -14.86 7.07
C SER A 511 -38.66 -16.27 7.50
N ILE A 512 -38.07 -16.39 8.68
CA ILE A 512 -37.75 -17.66 9.30
C ILE A 512 -38.39 -17.72 10.68
N SER A 513 -38.75 -18.91 11.15
CA SER A 513 -39.26 -19.03 12.52
C SER A 513 -38.12 -18.89 13.54
N LEU A 514 -38.46 -18.49 14.76
CA LEU A 514 -37.46 -18.29 15.81
C LEU A 514 -36.75 -19.61 16.19
N ASP A 515 -37.48 -20.72 16.23
CA ASP A 515 -36.94 -22.05 16.49
C ASP A 515 -36.06 -22.58 15.35
N GLU A 516 -36.40 -22.28 14.09
CA GLU A 516 -35.54 -22.59 12.95
C GLU A 516 -34.21 -21.82 13.01
N LEU A 517 -34.26 -20.52 13.35
CA LEU A 517 -33.05 -19.72 13.54
C LEU A 517 -32.15 -20.29 14.64
N VAL A 518 -32.74 -20.59 15.80
CA VAL A 518 -31.99 -20.93 17.02
C VAL A 518 -31.45 -22.35 17.00
N PHE A 519 -32.21 -23.31 16.45
CA PHE A 519 -31.87 -24.73 16.53
C PHE A 519 -31.32 -25.31 15.24
N LYS A 520 -31.55 -24.66 14.09
CA LYS A 520 -31.07 -25.12 12.78
C LYS A 520 -31.41 -26.60 12.58
N ASP A 521 -30.40 -27.46 12.48
CA ASP A 521 -30.55 -28.92 12.27
C ASP A 521 -31.24 -29.67 13.44
N LYS A 522 -31.42 -29.03 14.60
CA LYS A 522 -32.08 -29.62 15.79
C LYS A 522 -33.53 -29.18 15.97
N VAL A 523 -34.09 -28.43 15.03
CA VAL A 523 -35.48 -27.93 15.13
C VAL A 523 -36.50 -29.07 15.24
N ASP A 524 -36.28 -30.18 14.52
CA ASP A 524 -37.15 -31.35 14.58
C ASP A 524 -37.05 -32.10 15.92
N GLU A 525 -35.84 -32.19 16.49
CA GLU A 525 -35.64 -32.73 17.84
C GLU A 525 -36.41 -31.89 18.87
N TYR A 526 -36.32 -30.55 18.77
CA TYR A 526 -37.07 -29.65 19.64
C TYR A 526 -38.58 -29.80 19.48
N LYS A 527 -39.10 -29.81 18.24
CA LYS A 527 -40.54 -29.94 17.95
C LYS A 527 -41.10 -31.28 18.47
N ALA A 528 -40.35 -32.37 18.34
CA ALA A 528 -40.71 -33.68 18.87
C ALA A 528 -40.76 -33.70 20.40
N LEU A 529 -39.77 -33.08 21.06
CA LEU A 529 -39.75 -32.97 22.52
C LEU A 529 -40.87 -32.08 23.05
N ALA A 530 -41.16 -30.95 22.39
CA ALA A 530 -42.19 -30.00 22.79
C ALA A 530 -43.61 -30.58 22.64
N SER A 531 -43.81 -31.52 21.71
CA SER A 531 -45.12 -32.14 21.44
C SER A 531 -45.40 -33.42 22.24
N SER A 532 -44.41 -33.91 23.00
CA SER A 532 -44.53 -35.16 23.76
C SER A 532 -45.21 -34.95 25.12
N SER A 533 -46.27 -35.71 25.38
CA SER A 533 -47.00 -35.69 26.66
C SER A 533 -46.31 -36.47 27.78
N ASN A 534 -45.38 -37.38 27.46
CA ASN A 534 -44.70 -38.26 28.41
C ASN A 534 -43.16 -38.18 28.27
N LEU A 535 -42.58 -37.09 28.78
CA LEU A 535 -41.13 -36.84 28.75
C LEU A 535 -40.38 -37.49 29.91
N LYS A 536 -39.26 -38.16 29.62
CA LYS A 536 -38.31 -38.63 30.64
C LYS A 536 -37.59 -37.46 31.33
N PRO A 537 -37.03 -37.62 32.55
CA PRO A 537 -36.32 -36.54 33.24
C PRO A 537 -35.17 -35.90 32.43
N SER A 538 -34.42 -36.71 31.67
CA SER A 538 -33.38 -36.24 30.75
C SER A 538 -33.91 -35.34 29.64
N ASP A 539 -35.09 -35.67 29.12
CA ASP A 539 -35.73 -34.98 28.01
C ASP A 539 -36.37 -33.67 28.48
N LYS A 540 -36.92 -33.66 29.71
CA LYS A 540 -37.35 -32.42 30.39
C LYS A 540 -36.19 -31.44 30.59
N ALA A 541 -35.02 -31.93 31.00
CA ALA A 541 -33.83 -31.09 31.16
C ALA A 541 -33.32 -30.53 29.82
N LYS A 542 -33.33 -31.34 28.76
CA LYS A 542 -33.02 -30.88 27.39
C LYS A 542 -34.00 -29.84 26.88
N LEU A 543 -35.31 -30.08 27.02
CA LEU A 543 -36.36 -29.13 26.62
C LEU A 543 -36.24 -27.81 27.38
N THR A 544 -35.87 -27.85 28.67
CA THR A 544 -35.61 -26.64 29.47
C THR A 544 -34.44 -25.83 28.90
N LYS A 545 -33.36 -26.48 28.44
CA LYS A 545 -32.23 -25.81 27.79
C LYS A 545 -32.64 -25.19 26.45
N PHE A 546 -33.41 -25.90 25.63
CA PHE A 546 -33.95 -25.36 24.38
C PHE A 546 -34.85 -24.14 24.62
N ASN A 547 -35.80 -24.22 25.56
CA ASN A 547 -36.67 -23.10 25.91
C ASN A 547 -35.88 -21.89 26.45
N THR A 548 -34.81 -22.13 27.19
CA THR A 548 -33.91 -21.05 27.66
C THR A 548 -33.24 -20.36 26.48
N GLN A 549 -32.73 -21.12 25.50
CA GLN A 549 -32.08 -20.57 24.32
C GLN A 549 -33.05 -19.78 23.43
N LEU A 550 -34.30 -20.25 23.26
CA LEU A 550 -35.36 -19.52 22.58
C LEU A 550 -35.67 -18.19 23.28
N LYS A 551 -35.77 -18.21 24.60
CA LYS A 551 -36.06 -16.99 25.38
C LYS A 551 -34.92 -15.97 25.28
N ILE A 552 -33.67 -16.43 25.25
CA ILE A 552 -32.49 -15.58 24.98
C ILE A 552 -32.62 -14.96 23.58
N ALA A 553 -32.88 -15.74 22.54
CA ALA A 553 -33.03 -15.23 21.18
C ALA A 553 -34.17 -14.23 21.04
N GLN A 554 -35.34 -14.54 21.61
CA GLN A 554 -36.52 -13.67 21.60
C GLN A 554 -36.25 -12.31 22.25
N THR A 555 -35.46 -12.30 23.33
CA THR A 555 -35.08 -11.09 24.06
C THR A 555 -34.00 -10.31 23.31
N ALA A 556 -33.02 -11.02 22.74
CA ALA A 556 -31.83 -10.43 22.16
C ALA A 556 -32.05 -9.86 20.76
N LEU A 557 -32.86 -10.52 19.92
CA LEU A 557 -33.06 -10.16 18.51
C LEU A 557 -33.45 -8.69 18.28
N PRO A 558 -34.55 -8.16 18.88
CA PRO A 558 -34.96 -6.78 18.63
C PRO A 558 -33.88 -5.78 19.06
N LYS A 559 -33.26 -6.03 20.22
CA LYS A 559 -32.24 -5.16 20.81
C LYS A 559 -30.93 -5.20 20.05
N ILE A 560 -30.51 -6.36 19.56
CA ILE A 560 -29.30 -6.53 18.74
C ILE A 560 -29.50 -5.87 17.39
N THR A 561 -30.66 -6.02 16.75
CA THR A 561 -30.98 -5.28 15.51
C THR A 561 -30.88 -3.77 15.74
N GLU A 562 -31.49 -3.25 16.80
CA GLU A 562 -31.39 -1.83 17.14
C GLU A 562 -29.94 -1.41 17.47
N LEU A 563 -29.19 -2.25 18.19
CA LEU A 563 -27.80 -1.98 18.55
C LEU A 563 -26.90 -1.89 17.31
N LYS A 564 -27.08 -2.78 16.33
CA LYS A 564 -26.38 -2.75 15.03
C LYS A 564 -26.64 -1.44 14.29
N GLU A 565 -27.90 -1.02 14.21
CA GLU A 565 -28.27 0.22 13.53
C GLU A 565 -27.65 1.45 14.20
N VAL A 566 -27.74 1.53 15.53
CA VAL A 566 -27.25 2.69 16.28
C VAL A 566 -25.73 2.75 16.26
N ALA A 567 -25.04 1.62 16.43
CA ALA A 567 -23.58 1.55 16.36
C ALA A 567 -23.07 1.95 14.96
N THR A 568 -23.73 1.48 13.90
CA THR A 568 -23.39 1.84 12.52
C THR A 568 -23.59 3.34 12.28
N LYS A 569 -24.74 3.90 12.68
CA LYS A 569 -25.02 5.34 12.56
C LYS A 569 -24.03 6.19 13.33
N LEU A 570 -23.66 5.77 14.55
CA LEU A 570 -22.68 6.50 15.36
C LEU A 570 -21.29 6.45 14.73
N ASN A 571 -20.82 5.30 14.25
CA ASN A 571 -19.53 5.18 13.58
C ASN A 571 -19.44 6.06 12.33
N ILE A 572 -20.50 6.12 11.52
CA ILE A 572 -20.57 7.00 10.36
C ILE A 572 -20.54 8.47 10.79
N MET A 573 -21.37 8.86 11.76
CA MET A 573 -21.42 10.24 12.25
C MET A 573 -20.11 10.67 12.92
N GLU A 574 -19.38 9.76 13.58
CA GLU A 574 -18.05 10.06 14.12
C GLU A 574 -16.99 10.31 13.04
N LEU A 575 -17.23 9.98 11.78
CA LEU A 575 -16.31 10.30 10.68
C LEU A 575 -16.61 11.66 10.03
N GLU A 576 -17.79 12.23 10.29
CA GLU A 576 -18.21 13.50 9.70
C GLU A 576 -17.47 14.70 10.32
N PRO A 577 -16.76 15.53 9.52
CA PRO A 577 -15.98 16.67 10.02
C PRO A 577 -16.82 17.73 10.74
N ASN A 578 -18.05 17.93 10.27
CA ASN A 578 -19.01 18.89 10.82
C ASN A 578 -20.08 18.22 11.67
N ALA A 579 -19.87 16.98 12.13
CA ALA A 579 -20.83 16.27 12.96
C ALA A 579 -21.26 17.13 14.15
N ASN A 580 -22.57 17.32 14.26
CA ASN A 580 -23.16 18.02 15.38
C ASN A 580 -22.87 17.24 16.68
N GLN A 581 -22.17 17.86 17.61
CA GLN A 581 -21.82 17.24 18.90
C GLN A 581 -23.05 16.83 19.71
N GLN A 582 -24.17 17.55 19.57
CA GLN A 582 -25.42 17.18 20.22
C GLN A 582 -26.01 15.90 19.62
N GLU A 583 -25.96 15.73 18.30
CA GLU A 583 -26.44 14.51 17.62
C GLU A 583 -25.57 13.29 17.94
N LEU A 584 -24.25 13.48 17.99
CA LEU A 584 -23.31 12.44 18.48
C LEU A 584 -23.62 12.05 19.93
N GLY A 585 -23.91 13.03 20.79
CA GLY A 585 -24.35 12.79 22.17
C GLY A 585 -25.65 11.99 22.24
N ILE A 586 -26.64 12.31 21.40
CA ILE A 586 -27.93 11.60 21.32
C ILE A 586 -27.71 10.15 20.85
N LEU A 587 -26.91 9.93 19.81
CA LEU A 587 -26.61 8.59 19.30
C LEU A 587 -25.83 7.74 20.32
N ARG A 588 -24.86 8.33 21.04
CA ARG A 588 -24.16 7.62 22.13
C ARG A 588 -25.09 7.30 23.30
N ALA A 589 -25.96 8.21 23.69
CA ALA A 589 -26.95 7.96 24.74
C ALA A 589 -27.89 6.82 24.31
N LYS A 590 -28.33 6.82 23.05
CA LYS A 590 -29.13 5.74 22.49
C LYS A 590 -28.37 4.41 22.48
N LEU A 591 -27.10 4.40 22.05
CA LEU A 591 -26.26 3.20 22.06
C LEU A 591 -26.13 2.61 23.47
N ASN A 592 -25.86 3.46 24.46
CA ASN A 592 -25.80 3.08 25.88
C ASN A 592 -27.11 2.47 26.35
N ASN A 593 -28.24 3.15 26.10
CA ASN A 593 -29.54 2.70 26.56
C ASN A 593 -29.94 1.35 25.96
N VAL A 594 -29.69 1.14 24.66
CA VAL A 594 -30.01 -0.12 23.98
C VAL A 594 -29.14 -1.26 24.54
N TYR A 595 -27.83 -1.02 24.69
CA TYR A 595 -26.90 -1.99 25.28
C TYR A 595 -27.29 -2.35 26.73
N ASP A 596 -27.53 -1.35 27.58
CA ASP A 596 -27.85 -1.58 29.00
C ASP A 596 -29.20 -2.28 29.19
N SER A 597 -30.18 -1.97 28.33
CA SER A 597 -31.47 -2.67 28.27
C SER A 597 -31.26 -4.14 27.94
N LEU A 598 -30.50 -4.43 26.88
CA LEU A 598 -30.19 -5.80 26.45
C LEU A 598 -29.51 -6.60 27.57
N MET A 599 -28.46 -6.06 28.18
CA MET A 599 -27.73 -6.75 29.25
C MET A 599 -28.61 -7.00 30.48
N ARG A 600 -29.48 -6.05 30.84
CA ARG A 600 -30.42 -6.19 31.96
C ARG A 600 -31.47 -7.26 31.70
N GLU A 601 -32.02 -7.31 30.50
CA GLU A 601 -33.04 -8.29 30.11
C GLU A 601 -32.46 -9.71 29.93
N LEU A 602 -31.18 -9.83 29.58
CA LEU A 602 -30.48 -11.11 29.50
C LEU A 602 -30.03 -11.67 30.86
N LYS A 603 -29.83 -10.81 31.87
CA LYS A 603 -29.34 -11.18 33.21
C LYS A 603 -30.09 -12.33 33.91
N PRO A 604 -31.42 -12.47 33.81
CA PRO A 604 -32.13 -13.61 34.40
C PRO A 604 -31.82 -14.97 33.74
N MET A 605 -31.26 -14.96 32.53
CA MET A 605 -30.98 -16.16 31.71
C MET A 605 -29.47 -16.41 31.53
N MET A 606 -28.65 -15.41 31.81
CA MET A 606 -27.21 -15.43 31.62
C MET A 606 -26.53 -14.86 32.87
N LYS A 607 -25.68 -15.66 33.52
CA LYS A 607 -24.96 -15.25 34.73
C LYS A 607 -24.10 -14.01 34.49
N THR A 608 -23.44 -13.95 33.33
CA THR A 608 -22.62 -12.84 32.85
C THR A 608 -23.00 -12.55 31.39
N PRO A 609 -24.04 -11.73 31.14
CA PRO A 609 -24.45 -11.36 29.79
C PRO A 609 -23.29 -10.66 29.06
N SER A 610 -23.07 -11.03 27.80
CA SER A 610 -22.06 -10.44 26.92
C SER A 610 -22.48 -10.65 25.48
N LEU A 611 -22.21 -9.67 24.62
CA LEU A 611 -22.37 -9.79 23.17
C LEU A 611 -21.49 -10.90 22.58
N ASN A 612 -20.39 -11.26 23.25
CA ASN A 612 -19.47 -12.31 22.85
C ASN A 612 -19.77 -13.67 23.52
N ASP A 613 -20.91 -13.84 24.20
CA ASP A 613 -21.34 -15.14 24.74
C ASP A 613 -21.65 -16.13 23.60
N LYS A 614 -21.15 -17.37 23.74
CA LYS A 614 -21.32 -18.45 22.75
C LYS A 614 -22.79 -18.66 22.33
N ARG A 615 -23.74 -18.44 23.24
CA ARG A 615 -25.17 -18.61 22.94
C ARG A 615 -25.67 -17.56 21.96
N LEU A 616 -25.23 -16.31 22.09
CA LEU A 616 -25.59 -15.24 21.14
C LEU A 616 -24.82 -15.42 19.82
N LEU A 617 -23.52 -15.73 19.90
CA LEU A 617 -22.72 -16.03 18.70
C LEU A 617 -23.32 -17.15 17.86
N ASN A 618 -23.85 -18.20 18.49
CA ASN A 618 -24.52 -19.30 17.77
C ASN A 618 -25.86 -18.87 17.13
N ILE A 619 -26.62 -17.99 17.76
CA ILE A 619 -27.88 -17.46 17.20
C ILE A 619 -27.60 -16.61 15.96
N PHE A 620 -26.56 -15.77 16.02
CA PHE A 620 -26.15 -14.88 14.94
C PHE A 620 -25.05 -15.48 14.05
N GLU A 621 -24.82 -16.78 14.12
CA GLU A 621 -23.81 -17.45 13.31
C GLU A 621 -24.19 -17.35 11.82
N GLY A 622 -23.30 -16.76 11.03
CA GLY A 622 -23.53 -16.41 9.63
C GLY A 622 -24.07 -14.99 9.41
N ASP A 623 -24.35 -14.23 10.47
CA ASP A 623 -24.66 -12.80 10.38
C ASP A 623 -23.38 -11.97 10.30
N VAL A 624 -23.04 -11.54 9.10
CA VAL A 624 -21.88 -10.69 8.80
C VAL A 624 -21.89 -9.38 9.59
N SER A 625 -23.06 -8.82 9.88
CA SER A 625 -23.20 -7.54 10.59
C SER A 625 -22.98 -7.68 12.09
N TYR A 626 -23.18 -8.87 12.67
CA TYR A 626 -23.03 -9.12 14.10
C TYR A 626 -21.57 -8.96 14.57
N SER A 627 -20.60 -9.32 13.72
CA SER A 627 -19.16 -9.21 14.02
C SER A 627 -18.71 -7.80 14.43
N SER A 628 -19.37 -6.76 13.91
CA SER A 628 -19.10 -5.36 14.24
C SER A 628 -19.41 -5.01 15.70
N LEU A 629 -20.26 -5.79 16.37
CA LEU A 629 -20.65 -5.56 17.75
C LEU A 629 -19.62 -6.09 18.75
N SER A 630 -18.74 -7.01 18.36
CA SER A 630 -17.72 -7.56 19.26
C SER A 630 -16.78 -6.49 19.83
N GLY A 631 -16.52 -5.42 19.08
CA GLY A 631 -15.70 -4.28 19.52
C GLY A 631 -16.39 -3.32 20.50
N LEU A 632 -17.67 -3.54 20.83
CA LEU A 632 -18.38 -2.76 21.85
C LEU A 632 -18.00 -3.17 23.28
N GLU A 633 -17.38 -4.33 23.45
CA GLU A 633 -16.98 -4.87 24.76
C GLU A 633 -15.47 -5.04 24.85
N LYS A 634 -14.92 -4.80 26.05
CA LYS A 634 -13.52 -5.05 26.40
C LYS A 634 -13.46 -6.04 27.55
N GLY A 635 -12.65 -7.09 27.39
CA GLY A 635 -12.33 -8.01 28.47
C GLY A 635 -11.47 -7.32 29.53
N VAL A 636 -11.75 -7.59 30.80
CA VAL A 636 -10.93 -7.22 31.94
C VAL A 636 -10.24 -8.49 32.41
N PHE A 637 -8.91 -8.47 32.41
CA PHE A 637 -8.08 -9.60 32.78
C PHE A 637 -7.36 -9.30 34.10
N ASP A 638 -7.15 -10.31 34.94
CA ASP A 638 -6.30 -10.19 36.12
C ASP A 638 -4.79 -10.24 35.76
N GLU A 639 -3.93 -10.19 36.79
CA GLU A 639 -2.47 -10.22 36.64
C GLU A 639 -1.96 -11.56 36.07
N GLU A 640 -2.76 -12.61 36.21
CA GLU A 640 -2.52 -13.95 35.68
C GLU A 640 -3.05 -14.15 34.24
N GLY A 641 -3.77 -13.17 33.70
CA GLY A 641 -4.33 -13.20 32.34
C GLY A 641 -5.70 -13.88 32.23
N GLU A 642 -6.36 -14.18 33.33
CA GLU A 642 -7.71 -14.75 33.38
C GLU A 642 -8.77 -13.66 33.23
N LEU A 643 -9.82 -13.94 32.45
CA LEU A 643 -10.91 -12.99 32.21
C LEU A 643 -11.79 -12.84 33.47
N ILE A 644 -11.62 -11.74 34.19
CA ILE A 644 -12.36 -11.41 35.42
C ILE A 644 -13.61 -10.55 35.20
N GLY A 645 -13.76 -9.94 34.02
CA GLY A 645 -14.92 -9.11 33.74
C GLY A 645 -15.03 -8.62 32.30
N ILE A 646 -16.13 -7.93 32.01
CA ILE A 646 -16.41 -7.32 30.70
C ILE A 646 -16.87 -5.89 30.94
N THR A 647 -16.34 -4.95 30.17
CA THR A 647 -16.66 -3.52 30.26
C THR A 647 -16.98 -2.94 28.89
N LYS A 648 -17.71 -1.82 28.85
CA LYS A 648 -18.00 -1.08 27.61
C LYS A 648 -16.71 -0.53 27.00
N SER A 649 -16.63 -0.51 25.67
CA SER A 649 -15.53 0.13 24.96
C SER A 649 -15.68 1.66 24.88
N ASP A 650 -14.65 2.33 24.38
CA ASP A 650 -14.53 3.80 24.45
C ASP A 650 -15.64 4.53 23.67
N ILE A 651 -16.20 3.90 22.63
CA ILE A 651 -17.26 4.47 21.77
C ILE A 651 -18.53 4.87 22.55
N PHE A 652 -18.77 4.25 23.71
CA PHE A 652 -19.91 4.59 24.58
C PHE A 652 -19.74 5.92 25.31
N SER A 653 -18.53 6.46 25.38
CA SER A 653 -18.20 7.62 26.23
C SER A 653 -17.57 8.78 25.47
N LYS A 654 -16.79 8.49 24.42
CA LYS A 654 -16.06 9.51 23.66
C LYS A 654 -16.01 9.13 22.18
N ARG A 655 -15.67 10.11 21.36
CA ARG A 655 -15.38 9.91 19.93
C ARG A 655 -14.16 9.01 19.79
N VAL A 656 -14.29 7.93 19.04
CA VAL A 656 -13.21 6.97 18.76
C VAL A 656 -12.74 7.06 17.31
N ASN A 657 -13.58 7.55 16.40
CA ASN A 657 -13.20 7.85 15.02
C ASN A 657 -13.06 9.38 14.85
N ASN A 658 -11.90 9.83 14.36
CA ASN A 658 -11.65 11.26 14.12
C ASN A 658 -11.81 11.61 12.63
N PRO A 659 -12.39 12.78 12.31
CA PRO A 659 -12.53 13.22 10.94
C PRO A 659 -11.19 13.68 10.38
N THR A 660 -10.90 13.37 9.12
CA THR A 660 -9.70 13.82 8.42
C THR A 660 -9.95 15.21 7.79
N PHE A 661 -9.34 16.26 8.35
CA PHE A 661 -9.30 17.58 7.71
C PHE A 661 -8.07 17.72 6.81
N THR A 662 -8.12 18.53 5.74
CA THR A 662 -6.89 19.04 5.11
C THR A 662 -6.67 20.47 5.62
N PRO A 663 -5.59 20.77 6.35
CA PRO A 663 -5.29 22.11 6.81
C PRO A 663 -5.25 23.10 5.64
N LEU A 664 -5.92 24.24 5.78
CA LEU A 664 -5.89 25.32 4.78
C LEU A 664 -4.97 26.46 5.22
N HIS A 665 -4.60 26.50 6.50
CA HIS A 665 -3.73 27.51 7.10
C HIS A 665 -2.88 26.88 8.20
N ALA A 666 -1.72 27.48 8.46
CA ALA A 666 -0.91 27.24 9.64
C ALA A 666 -0.42 28.59 10.18
N ASP A 667 -0.42 28.73 11.50
CA ASP A 667 -0.03 29.95 12.22
C ASP A 667 1.49 30.09 12.34
N SER A 668 2.25 29.00 12.16
CA SER A 668 3.72 28.98 12.26
C SER A 668 4.38 27.89 11.41
N PRO A 669 5.68 28.04 11.05
CA PRO A 669 6.45 26.98 10.39
C PRO A 669 6.49 25.66 11.14
N ALA A 670 6.53 25.68 12.47
CA ALA A 670 6.48 24.46 13.28
C ALA A 670 5.13 23.73 13.13
N GLN A 671 4.01 24.45 13.16
CA GLN A 671 2.68 23.86 12.94
C GLN A 671 2.50 23.41 11.48
N ALA A 672 3.02 24.17 10.52
CA ALA A 672 3.04 23.76 9.12
C ALA A 672 3.89 22.50 8.91
N LEU A 673 5.00 22.34 9.66
CA LEU A 673 5.84 21.15 9.64
C LEU A 673 5.07 19.95 10.17
N GLU A 674 4.36 20.09 11.29
CA GLU A 674 3.49 19.06 11.84
C GLU A 674 2.41 18.63 10.83
N TYR A 675 1.76 19.60 10.18
CA TYR A 675 0.84 19.31 9.08
C TYR A 675 1.54 18.66 7.89
N SER A 676 2.76 19.06 7.54
CA SER A 676 3.50 18.42 6.46
C SER A 676 3.82 16.95 6.79
N ILE A 677 4.26 16.66 8.01
CA ILE A 677 4.51 15.28 8.44
C ILE A 677 3.22 14.47 8.38
N ASN A 678 2.14 15.01 8.95
CA ASN A 678 0.85 14.33 9.03
C ASN A 678 0.20 14.14 7.65
N TYR A 679 0.29 15.11 6.74
CA TYR A 679 -0.43 15.11 5.45
C TYR A 679 0.41 14.80 4.22
N LYS A 680 1.74 14.95 4.30
CA LYS A 680 2.70 14.70 3.20
C LYS A 680 3.70 13.58 3.51
N GLY A 681 3.72 13.09 4.75
CA GLY A 681 4.60 11.97 5.14
C GLY A 681 6.08 12.37 5.26
N GLY A 682 6.37 13.67 5.35
CA GLY A 682 7.73 14.21 5.44
C GLY A 682 7.75 15.73 5.39
N VAL A 683 8.95 16.31 5.31
CA VAL A 683 9.15 17.77 5.20
C VAL A 683 8.90 18.21 3.75
N ASP A 684 7.75 18.85 3.49
CA ASP A 684 7.35 19.39 2.19
C ASP A 684 7.22 20.92 2.28
N TYR A 685 8.31 21.61 1.95
CA TYR A 685 8.37 23.07 2.02
C TYR A 685 7.37 23.76 1.08
N GLY A 686 6.97 23.12 -0.02
CA GLY A 686 5.98 23.68 -0.95
C GLY A 686 4.57 23.65 -0.37
N TYR A 687 4.24 22.59 0.37
CA TYR A 687 2.99 22.51 1.11
C TYR A 687 2.97 23.47 2.31
N MET A 688 4.04 23.51 3.08
CA MET A 688 4.18 24.41 4.24
C MET A 688 4.09 25.88 3.83
N ALA A 689 4.77 26.26 2.75
CA ALA A 689 4.73 27.60 2.15
C ALA A 689 3.29 28.02 1.82
N LYS A 690 2.47 27.11 1.28
CA LYS A 690 1.05 27.39 0.96
C LYS A 690 0.20 27.61 2.20
N LEU A 691 0.40 26.82 3.26
CA LEU A 691 -0.32 26.99 4.53
C LEU A 691 -0.02 28.32 5.22
N LEU A 692 1.23 28.77 5.10
CA LEU A 692 1.73 30.00 5.73
C LEU A 692 1.60 31.23 4.84
N ASN A 693 1.31 31.06 3.55
CA ASN A 693 1.40 32.09 2.52
C ASN A 693 2.77 32.80 2.51
N ARG A 694 3.85 32.02 2.56
CA ARG A 694 5.26 32.46 2.61
C ARG A 694 6.11 31.74 1.57
N ASP A 695 7.33 32.22 1.33
CA ASP A 695 8.27 31.54 0.45
C ASP A 695 8.87 30.27 1.09
N SER A 696 9.01 29.20 0.30
CA SER A 696 9.52 27.91 0.76
C SER A 696 10.96 27.96 1.29
N HIS A 697 11.81 28.81 0.74
CA HIS A 697 13.20 28.98 1.21
C HIS A 697 13.23 29.68 2.57
N GLU A 698 12.39 30.69 2.79
CA GLU A 698 12.28 31.34 4.10
C GLU A 698 11.80 30.37 5.18
N VAL A 699 10.78 29.56 4.87
CA VAL A 699 10.25 28.53 5.79
C VAL A 699 11.35 27.52 6.13
N ARG A 700 12.11 27.05 5.14
CA ARG A 700 13.26 26.15 5.35
C ARG A 700 14.33 26.76 6.26
N GLN A 701 14.73 28.01 5.99
CA GLN A 701 15.77 28.69 6.78
C GLN A 701 15.33 28.90 8.24
N GLU A 702 14.05 29.18 8.47
CA GLU A 702 13.49 29.31 9.82
C GLU A 702 13.51 27.99 10.58
N LEU A 703 13.05 26.88 9.97
CA LEU A 703 13.11 25.56 10.60
C LEU A 703 14.53 25.08 10.90
N LEU A 704 15.49 25.37 10.01
CA LEU A 704 16.91 25.08 10.23
C LEU A 704 17.48 25.92 11.39
N ARG A 705 17.04 27.17 11.52
CA ARG A 705 17.44 28.06 12.63
C ARG A 705 16.86 27.58 13.97
N GLU A 706 15.61 27.13 13.96
CA GLU A 706 14.87 26.64 15.13
C GLU A 706 15.16 25.19 15.50
N ASN A 707 16.10 24.52 14.80
CA ASN A 707 16.48 23.12 15.02
C ASN A 707 15.31 22.14 14.85
N LYS A 708 14.33 22.47 14.01
CA LYS A 708 13.19 21.59 13.71
C LYS A 708 13.51 20.56 12.62
N VAL A 709 14.50 20.88 11.78
CA VAL A 709 15.04 20.02 10.73
C VAL A 709 16.56 20.12 10.70
N PHE A 710 17.22 19.06 10.24
CA PHE A 710 18.66 18.90 10.21
C PHE A 710 19.10 18.39 8.84
N LEU A 711 20.29 18.79 8.36
CA LEU A 711 20.79 18.33 7.07
C LEU A 711 21.52 16.99 7.23
N PHE A 712 21.08 15.95 6.56
CA PHE A 712 21.74 14.65 6.51
C PHE A 712 21.68 14.10 5.09
N ASP A 713 22.83 13.68 4.55
CA ASP A 713 22.94 13.09 3.20
C ASP A 713 22.26 13.94 2.10
N GLY A 714 22.43 15.26 2.17
CA GLY A 714 21.87 16.22 1.21
C GLY A 714 20.38 16.51 1.38
N GLN A 715 19.72 15.96 2.40
CA GLN A 715 18.28 16.14 2.65
C GLN A 715 18.02 16.72 4.04
N ASP A 716 16.94 17.51 4.16
CA ASP A 716 16.47 17.95 5.47
C ASP A 716 15.62 16.86 6.11
N VAL A 717 16.10 16.36 7.25
CA VAL A 717 15.47 15.30 8.03
C VAL A 717 15.00 15.86 9.38
N LEU A 718 14.00 15.22 9.98
CA LEU A 718 13.54 15.54 11.33
C LEU A 718 14.58 15.11 12.37
N GLU A 719 14.53 15.70 13.56
CA GLU A 719 15.37 15.29 14.69
C GLU A 719 15.24 13.79 15.00
N ASP A 720 14.01 13.29 15.15
CA ASP A 720 13.75 11.88 15.42
C ASP A 720 14.29 10.97 14.30
N THR A 721 14.23 11.44 13.05
CA THR A 721 14.79 10.70 11.91
C THR A 721 16.31 10.71 11.94
N LEU A 722 16.94 11.82 12.33
CA LEU A 722 18.39 11.91 12.49
C LEU A 722 18.87 10.97 13.60
N LEU A 723 18.19 10.98 14.75
CA LEU A 723 18.55 10.28 15.99
C LEU A 723 18.02 8.85 16.10
N SER A 724 17.38 8.30 15.07
CA SER A 724 16.91 6.91 15.03
C SER A 724 17.75 6.01 14.12
N GLY A 725 17.68 4.69 14.31
CA GLY A 725 18.45 3.73 13.52
C GLY A 725 19.93 3.68 13.90
N ASN A 726 20.81 3.37 12.94
CA ASN A 726 22.24 3.25 13.19
C ASN A 726 22.94 4.62 13.31
N ILE A 727 22.84 5.23 14.49
CA ILE A 727 23.39 6.57 14.77
C ILE A 727 24.92 6.62 14.58
N ARG A 728 25.64 5.51 14.81
CA ARG A 728 27.10 5.44 14.64
C ARG A 728 27.51 5.53 13.18
N GLU A 729 26.77 4.85 12.31
CA GLU A 729 26.98 4.94 10.86
C GLU A 729 26.66 6.35 10.33
N LYS A 730 25.55 6.95 10.79
CA LYS A 730 25.21 8.33 10.45
C LYS A 730 26.29 9.33 10.90
N LYS A 731 26.84 9.14 12.11
CA LYS A 731 28.00 9.92 12.58
C LYS A 731 29.18 9.80 11.61
N ALA A 732 29.54 8.58 11.21
CA ALA A 732 30.65 8.35 10.29
C ALA A 732 30.43 9.01 8.92
N ILE A 733 29.20 8.96 8.40
CA ILE A 733 28.80 9.63 7.14
C ILE A 733 28.97 11.15 7.27
N LEU A 734 28.44 11.76 8.34
CA LEU A 734 28.56 13.20 8.56
C LEU A 734 30.02 13.66 8.70
N GLN A 735 30.83 12.91 9.45
CA GLN A 735 32.26 13.19 9.60
C GLN A 735 33.00 13.12 8.27
N LYS A 736 32.70 12.10 7.45
CA LYS A 736 33.27 11.96 6.11
C LYS A 736 32.83 13.11 5.18
N ALA A 737 31.57 13.50 5.22
CA ALA A 737 31.05 14.62 4.43
C ALA A 737 31.76 15.95 4.77
N LEU A 738 32.01 16.21 6.05
CA LEU A 738 32.76 17.38 6.53
C LEU A 738 34.25 17.33 6.16
N GLU A 739 34.84 16.14 6.10
CA GLU A 739 36.26 15.98 5.79
C GLU A 739 36.58 16.11 4.29
N TYR A 740 35.71 15.59 3.42
CA TYR A 740 36.01 15.42 1.99
C TYR A 740 35.13 16.23 1.03
N GLU A 741 33.87 16.50 1.36
CA GLU A 741 32.88 17.02 0.40
C GLU A 741 32.54 18.49 0.60
N TYR A 742 32.40 18.96 1.84
CA TYR A 742 31.84 20.28 2.15
C TYR A 742 32.78 21.16 2.99
N LYS A 743 34.00 21.42 2.49
CA LYS A 743 34.95 22.34 3.14
C LYS A 743 34.71 23.80 2.74
N GLY A 744 34.34 24.63 3.73
CA GLY A 744 34.15 26.07 3.60
C GLY A 744 32.75 26.45 3.10
N GLY A 745 31.87 26.93 3.98
CA GLY A 745 30.61 27.59 3.59
C GLY A 745 29.42 27.32 4.51
N THR A 746 28.21 27.72 4.08
CA THR A 746 26.96 27.54 4.83
C THR A 746 26.55 26.08 4.99
N GLN A 747 26.96 25.21 4.07
CA GLN A 747 26.61 23.79 4.11
C GLN A 747 27.44 23.02 5.16
N GLU A 748 28.72 23.36 5.31
CA GLU A 748 29.59 22.85 6.39
C GLU A 748 28.95 23.09 7.76
N ALA A 749 28.46 24.30 8.02
CA ALA A 749 27.81 24.66 9.28
C ALA A 749 26.54 23.83 9.55
N LEU A 750 25.76 23.51 8.52
CA LEU A 750 24.56 22.68 8.67
C LEU A 750 24.91 21.21 8.94
N TYR A 751 25.90 20.65 8.24
CA TYR A 751 26.40 19.29 8.50
C TYR A 751 27.05 19.17 9.89
N GLN A 752 27.81 20.19 10.30
CA GLN A 752 28.41 20.26 11.63
C GLN A 752 27.32 20.28 12.71
N LYS A 753 26.26 21.07 12.51
CA LYS A 753 25.11 21.13 13.42
C LYS A 753 24.38 19.79 13.56
N SER A 754 24.21 19.03 12.47
CA SER A 754 23.67 17.67 12.51
C SER A 754 24.60 16.70 13.24
N LEU A 755 25.92 16.84 13.06
CA LEU A 755 26.91 16.03 13.74
C LEU A 755 26.91 16.28 15.26
N ASP A 756 26.89 17.55 15.66
CA ASP A 756 26.82 17.97 17.07
C ASP A 756 25.58 17.36 17.74
N LYS A 757 24.43 17.41 17.06
CA LYS A 757 23.17 16.84 17.56
C LYS A 757 23.26 15.33 17.80
N ILE A 758 23.93 14.60 16.91
CA ILE A 758 24.22 13.16 17.08
C ILE A 758 25.17 12.92 18.25
N LEU A 759 26.21 13.75 18.40
CA LEU A 759 27.18 13.62 19.49
C LEU A 759 26.54 13.87 20.86
N GLU A 760 25.65 14.86 20.98
CA GLU A 760 24.88 15.16 22.20
C GLU A 760 23.98 14.00 22.64
N ASN A 761 23.44 13.23 21.69
CA ASN A 761 22.48 12.15 21.92
C ASN A 761 23.08 10.76 21.71
N MET A 762 24.41 10.64 21.74
CA MET A 762 25.07 9.36 21.53
C MET A 762 24.77 8.40 22.69
N PRO A 763 24.20 7.22 22.44
CA PRO A 763 23.95 6.24 23.48
C PRO A 763 25.27 5.82 24.14
N LYS A 764 25.24 5.57 25.45
CA LYS A 764 26.38 4.97 26.14
C LYS A 764 26.68 3.60 25.56
N ASP A 765 27.95 3.25 25.47
CA ASP A 765 28.36 1.88 25.19
C ASP A 765 27.87 0.99 26.33
N LEU A 766 27.05 -0.01 26.00
CA LEU A 766 26.59 -1.00 26.95
C LEU A 766 27.65 -2.10 27.08
N GLN A 767 27.96 -2.50 28.31
CA GLN A 767 28.74 -3.72 28.55
C GLN A 767 27.88 -4.94 28.22
N TYR A 768 28.52 -6.06 27.87
CA TYR A 768 27.80 -7.30 27.54
C TYR A 768 26.79 -7.72 28.61
N SER A 769 27.14 -7.54 29.89
CA SER A 769 26.29 -7.85 31.05
C SER A 769 25.07 -6.95 31.21
N GLU A 770 25.03 -5.80 30.53
CA GLU A 770 23.94 -4.81 30.61
C GLU A 770 22.91 -4.99 29.48
N ILE A 771 23.23 -5.82 28.48
CA ILE A 771 22.35 -6.12 27.35
C ILE A 771 21.37 -7.21 27.79
N LYS A 772 20.10 -6.82 28.01
CA LYS A 772 19.01 -7.77 28.24
C LYS A 772 18.48 -8.27 26.90
N TYR A 773 18.36 -9.59 26.74
CA TYR A 773 17.84 -10.25 25.55
C TYR A 773 16.82 -11.33 25.92
N SER A 774 15.91 -11.63 25.00
CA SER A 774 14.96 -12.74 25.09
C SER A 774 14.95 -13.53 23.78
N MET A 775 14.38 -14.74 23.78
CA MET A 775 14.06 -15.39 22.51
C MET A 775 13.13 -14.48 21.70
N GLY A 776 13.51 -14.18 20.45
CA GLY A 776 12.83 -13.21 19.60
C GLY A 776 13.40 -11.78 19.63
N SER A 777 14.48 -11.51 20.38
CA SER A 777 15.22 -10.24 20.27
C SER A 777 15.67 -10.01 18.84
N SER A 778 15.16 -8.95 18.21
CA SER A 778 15.35 -8.63 16.78
C SER A 778 16.78 -8.31 16.36
N PHE A 779 17.65 -8.00 17.32
CA PHE A 779 19.06 -7.68 17.09
C PHE A 779 19.99 -8.89 17.24
N LEU A 780 19.48 -10.03 17.71
CA LEU A 780 20.26 -11.28 17.74
C LEU A 780 20.13 -11.95 16.35
N PRO A 781 21.24 -12.26 15.67
CA PRO A 781 21.22 -12.96 14.39
C PRO A 781 20.58 -14.35 14.51
N ASP A 782 19.89 -14.80 13.46
CA ASP A 782 19.22 -16.11 13.42
C ASP A 782 20.22 -17.25 13.69
N GLU A 783 21.47 -17.10 13.27
CA GLU A 783 22.56 -18.07 13.47
C GLU A 783 22.86 -18.33 14.96
N VAL A 784 22.63 -17.34 15.83
CA VAL A 784 22.82 -17.48 17.28
C VAL A 784 21.75 -18.39 17.87
N PHE A 785 20.49 -18.24 17.41
CA PHE A 785 19.39 -19.10 17.82
C PHE A 785 19.57 -20.52 17.27
N GLU A 786 19.90 -20.67 15.99
CA GLU A 786 20.18 -21.97 15.37
C GLU A 786 21.31 -22.71 16.09
N GLY A 787 22.41 -22.03 16.38
CA GLY A 787 23.55 -22.61 17.08
C GLY A 787 23.24 -23.04 18.53
N PHE A 788 22.25 -22.42 19.19
CA PHE A 788 21.78 -22.87 20.49
C PHE A 788 20.91 -24.12 20.38
N PHE A 789 19.91 -24.13 19.50
CA PHE A 789 19.01 -25.26 19.33
C PHE A 789 19.74 -26.53 18.86
N GLN A 790 20.75 -26.38 18.00
CA GLN A 790 21.63 -27.50 17.58
C GLN A 790 22.48 -28.09 18.72
N ARG A 791 22.77 -27.29 19.76
CA ARG A 791 23.54 -27.75 20.93
C ARG A 791 22.67 -28.44 21.96
N VAL A 792 21.50 -27.87 22.25
CA VAL A 792 20.58 -28.36 23.29
C VAL A 792 19.80 -29.59 22.86
N TYR A 793 19.33 -29.63 21.60
CA TYR A 793 18.55 -30.77 21.10
C TYR A 793 19.44 -31.67 20.23
N ARG A 794 19.96 -32.74 20.83
CA ARG A 794 20.63 -33.85 20.13
C ARG A 794 19.90 -35.16 20.42
N ASP A 795 19.72 -36.00 19.41
CA ASP A 795 19.27 -37.38 19.65
C ASP A 795 20.45 -38.26 20.15
N GLU A 796 20.12 -39.47 20.60
CA GLU A 796 21.06 -40.49 21.12
C GLU A 796 22.13 -40.90 20.10
N ASN A 797 21.93 -40.58 18.83
CA ASN A 797 22.79 -40.93 17.70
C ASN A 797 23.52 -39.70 17.10
N GLY A 798 23.44 -38.53 17.74
CA GLY A 798 24.11 -37.31 17.31
C GLY A 798 23.56 -36.66 16.04
N ARG A 799 22.30 -36.92 15.66
CA ARG A 799 21.65 -36.31 14.49
C ARG A 799 21.07 -34.93 14.82
N PHE A 800 21.20 -34.02 13.85
CA PHE A 800 20.69 -32.65 13.94
C PHE A 800 19.18 -32.62 13.66
N PHE A 801 18.42 -31.88 14.47
CA PHE A 801 17.03 -31.54 14.16
C PHE A 801 17.00 -30.23 13.35
N SER A 802 16.37 -30.22 12.17
CA SER A 802 16.08 -28.98 11.47
C SER A 802 14.90 -28.29 12.13
N THR A 803 15.16 -27.26 12.95
CA THR A 803 14.10 -26.37 13.44
C THR A 803 13.92 -25.25 12.42
N ALA A 804 12.73 -25.12 11.86
CA ALA A 804 12.38 -23.97 11.03
C ALA A 804 11.94 -22.83 11.96
N TYR A 805 12.86 -21.93 12.30
CA TYR A 805 12.51 -20.67 12.93
C TYR A 805 11.81 -19.78 11.88
N THR A 806 10.58 -19.36 12.15
CA THR A 806 9.88 -18.37 11.32
C THR A 806 9.52 -17.19 12.21
N ASN A 807 10.30 -16.12 12.09
CA ASN A 807 10.03 -14.87 12.79
C ASN A 807 8.88 -14.12 12.10
N ASN A 808 7.64 -14.53 12.35
CA ASN A 808 6.47 -13.77 11.95
C ASN A 808 6.24 -12.66 12.97
N TYR A 809 6.61 -11.43 12.62
CA TYR A 809 6.29 -10.23 13.40
C TYR A 809 4.76 -10.03 13.48
N ALA A 810 4.14 -10.59 14.52
CA ALA A 810 2.87 -10.14 15.06
C ALA A 810 3.15 -9.55 16.46
N PRO A 811 2.69 -8.34 16.81
CA PRO A 811 3.16 -7.65 18.02
C PRO A 811 2.82 -8.30 19.38
N TYR A 812 2.15 -9.46 19.44
CA TYR A 812 1.73 -10.06 20.72
C TYR A 812 1.74 -11.60 20.79
N SER A 813 2.39 -12.33 19.88
CA SER A 813 2.52 -13.79 20.04
C SER A 813 3.70 -14.37 19.25
N SER A 814 4.75 -14.81 19.94
CA SER A 814 5.76 -15.71 19.38
C SER A 814 5.20 -17.14 19.35
N GLU A 815 4.67 -17.60 18.22
CA GLU A 815 4.31 -19.01 18.00
C GLU A 815 5.53 -19.80 17.50
N TYR A 816 5.88 -20.90 18.19
CA TYR A 816 6.91 -21.84 17.76
C TYR A 816 6.25 -23.07 17.14
N ARG A 817 6.72 -23.51 15.97
CA ARG A 817 6.25 -24.75 15.32
C ARG A 817 7.36 -25.78 15.28
N VAL A 818 7.19 -26.87 16.03
CA VAL A 818 8.04 -28.06 15.94
C VAL A 818 7.34 -29.08 15.05
N SER A 819 7.93 -29.40 13.90
CA SER A 819 7.42 -30.39 12.97
C SER A 819 7.94 -31.80 13.32
N ASP A 820 7.38 -32.41 14.37
CA ASP A 820 7.19 -33.86 14.50
C ASP A 820 6.64 -34.23 15.89
N ALA A 821 5.43 -34.78 15.95
CA ALA A 821 4.72 -35.08 17.20
C ALA A 821 5.26 -36.34 17.93
N ASP A 822 5.90 -37.26 17.20
CA ASP A 822 6.42 -38.50 17.77
C ASP A 822 7.74 -38.30 18.54
N VAL A 823 8.49 -37.24 18.22
CA VAL A 823 9.81 -36.94 18.81
C VAL A 823 9.69 -36.12 20.11
N PHE A 824 8.70 -35.22 20.20
CA PHE A 824 8.46 -34.41 21.40
C PHE A 824 8.10 -35.28 22.63
N ASN A 825 7.44 -36.42 22.40
CA ASN A 825 7.08 -37.39 23.44
C ASN A 825 8.29 -38.16 24.00
N GLN A 826 9.36 -38.35 23.22
CA GLN A 826 10.58 -39.03 23.69
C GLN A 826 11.48 -38.11 24.54
N ALA A 827 11.51 -36.81 24.24
CA ALA A 827 12.38 -35.86 24.93
C ALA A 827 11.88 -35.42 26.32
N THR A 828 10.57 -35.53 26.61
CA THR A 828 9.97 -34.90 27.80
C THR A 828 9.52 -35.86 28.90
N GLY A 829 9.63 -37.18 28.72
CA GLY A 829 9.46 -38.18 29.80
C GLY A 829 8.13 -38.21 30.56
N TYR A 830 7.16 -37.33 30.25
CA TYR A 830 5.91 -37.18 30.99
C TYR A 830 4.73 -36.99 30.04
N ALA A 831 4.07 -38.09 29.67
CA ALA A 831 2.60 -38.17 29.55
C ALA A 831 2.18 -39.55 29.02
N THR A 832 1.48 -40.34 29.83
CA THR A 832 0.77 -41.55 29.39
C THR A 832 -0.70 -41.25 29.13
N ARG A 833 -1.17 -41.71 27.95
CA ARG A 833 -2.52 -42.20 27.59
C ARG A 833 -3.76 -41.30 27.76
N ARG A 834 -4.19 -40.70 26.63
CA ARG A 834 -5.41 -41.00 25.84
C ARG A 834 -5.97 -39.73 25.17
N PHE A 835 -5.49 -39.32 24.00
CA PHE A 835 -6.28 -38.40 23.14
C PHE A 835 -5.95 -38.65 21.66
N LYS A 836 -6.95 -39.12 20.90
CA LYS A 836 -6.96 -39.13 19.43
C LYS A 836 -7.66 -37.85 18.99
N ASP A 837 -6.91 -36.91 18.44
CA ASP A 837 -7.27 -35.95 17.38
C ASP A 837 -6.20 -34.85 17.35
N LYS A 838 -5.67 -34.54 16.17
CA LYS A 838 -4.45 -33.74 15.98
C LYS A 838 -4.70 -32.25 16.19
N HIS A 839 -4.72 -31.77 17.43
CA HIS A 839 -4.36 -30.40 17.85
C HIS A 839 -4.37 -30.38 19.37
N TYR A 840 -3.22 -30.28 20.05
CA TYR A 840 -3.22 -30.01 21.49
C TYR A 840 -2.11 -29.08 21.94
N SER A 841 -2.54 -28.01 22.63
CA SER A 841 -1.79 -27.17 23.55
C SER A 841 -1.50 -27.95 24.84
N VAL A 842 -0.23 -28.17 25.13
CA VAL A 842 0.26 -28.51 26.49
C VAL A 842 0.74 -27.21 27.12
N SER A 843 0.60 -27.07 28.45
CA SER A 843 1.08 -25.91 29.25
C SER A 843 2.47 -25.44 28.78
N PHE A 844 2.48 -24.44 27.91
CA PHE A 844 3.65 -23.99 27.14
C PHE A 844 4.59 -23.16 28.03
N ASP A 845 4.06 -22.56 29.10
CA ASP A 845 4.76 -21.58 29.92
C ASP A 845 5.92 -22.17 30.75
N LEU A 846 5.82 -23.42 31.22
CA LEU A 846 6.88 -24.04 32.01
C LEU A 846 8.09 -24.48 31.15
N ALA A 847 7.82 -24.99 29.94
CA ALA A 847 8.86 -25.38 29.00
C ALA A 847 9.58 -24.16 28.42
N VAL A 848 8.84 -23.09 28.08
CA VAL A 848 9.42 -21.83 27.58
C VAL A 848 10.27 -21.14 28.65
N LYS A 849 9.82 -21.10 29.92
CA LYS A 849 10.61 -20.50 31.01
C LYS A 849 11.95 -21.22 31.23
N GLN A 850 11.96 -22.55 31.15
CA GLN A 850 13.20 -23.32 31.29
C GLN A 850 14.13 -23.11 30.08
N LEU A 851 13.59 -23.12 28.86
CA LEU A 851 14.33 -22.84 27.63
C LEU A 851 14.97 -21.44 27.62
N GLN A 852 14.24 -20.43 28.09
CA GLN A 852 14.76 -19.07 28.21
C GLN A 852 15.91 -18.97 29.22
N LYS A 853 15.82 -19.72 30.33
CA LYS A 853 16.89 -19.78 31.33
C LYS A 853 18.15 -20.42 30.76
N ASP A 854 18.02 -21.56 30.10
CA ASP A 854 19.15 -22.31 29.53
C ASP A 854 19.84 -21.52 28.38
N PHE A 855 19.06 -20.79 27.57
CA PHE A 855 19.60 -19.89 26.54
C PHE A 855 20.37 -18.72 27.15
N SER A 856 19.85 -18.15 28.24
CA SER A 856 20.50 -17.04 28.94
C SER A 856 21.85 -17.46 29.53
N GLU A 857 21.92 -18.65 30.13
CA GLU A 857 23.16 -19.23 30.67
C GLU A 857 24.18 -19.54 29.56
N HIS A 858 23.74 -20.06 28.41
CA HIS A 858 24.61 -20.35 27.27
C HIS A 858 25.27 -19.10 26.69
N ILE A 859 24.50 -18.01 26.53
CA ILE A 859 25.03 -16.73 26.05
C ILE A 859 25.93 -16.10 27.12
N ALA A 860 25.63 -16.21 28.42
CA ALA A 860 26.54 -15.70 29.45
C ALA A 860 27.91 -16.40 29.50
N GLN A 861 28.02 -17.63 29.00
CA GLN A 861 29.25 -18.44 28.98
C GLN A 861 30.11 -18.30 27.72
N ASN A 862 29.57 -17.75 26.63
CA ASN A 862 30.25 -17.57 25.33
C ASN A 862 30.33 -16.08 24.97
#